data_AF-A0A956J878-F1
#
_entry.id   AF-A0A956J878-F1
#
_cell.length_a   1.000
_cell.length_b   1.000
_cell.length_c   1.000
_cell.angle_alpha   90.00
_cell.angle_beta   90.00
_cell.angle_gamma   90.00
#
_symmetry.space_group_name_H-M   'P 1'
#
loop_
_entity.id
_entity.type
_entity.pdbx_description
1 polymer ?
#
loop_
_entity_poly.entity_id
_entity_poly.type
_entity_poly.pdbx_seq_one_letter_code
_entity_poly.pdbx_strand_id
1 'polypeptide(L)'
;MSTVVIANPTHPAHRSIAAHVDLAGPLSEPPAIVESDRVAVLLGYDDVGALPARLAAVRVPAGVELLLVHPDYREGTPRAEACAEAATRLRATAVLRHAPATEVLLEAAPGVRANAMLSLALAGAVPFVAWADVGGAALRWLGSGGPEAIALHGPERCDGPRLAKDLEQVLEHALVPETFARLRMREMDRDGNGVLEADEVVSFVVALGMPRAEAERMVAQADADGDGVIDLEELTAGLGSRLEGALREVPRAIGFDPMPPSMLQQLWVHAGRPYRQAMAEADHLVQTASIDEPAIWTGRVPPIEVLHRGALRFVNLFILPGRGLLSVHDTTFGSSDHPGSGWWEPPESVLARPAVLNHLLTTEGEHLHARRSRDGSAFEASWAVEGPVEVLTHQGPSGSRGDQTRALALRDDRLVGLACCGPWEGLGLAMGDLLQRRRLRGWERALFRELGALRLENASELAEPDEVVCSCTNVSRRALRSAIEAGCHTLPQLAARTGATTVCGGCTPVVEELLGSPRLQIADVIGRRMPNANHVHLTLAPVQVPPTPSRAGQYVVIQGRVAGRWVTRAYTLVSPGGRSVPYEIMVKRDELGLFSRWLADVADEETLFRVSEPTGEVCLRDEDEGPIHVLAGGIGITPGIALARTLVHDPAGRALVLHWSARHPEDLVLAEELDALCSTHDHLQWTWRCTSRQGRLDAATVAREHAYTEGAVAFLCGPEGYVAAVERHLRAAGWPREAIRIERFASAVSDTGELRPRPPRRTTTSSMDAIPRRVLHDSFFLDGSGRSSMLREADSFLAEMYLEQGLGSVATARRHEVREEIERTGSYLHTLDELIHGARLAWRNAPRCIGRFFWEHLQVRDMRHLSREDEIFAALVEHMRLATNGGDLQSMITVFRPGDPQIRLWNGQLVRYAGYRQLDGTVVGDPANVALTDKARALGWEGAGTPFDVLPLIVQIGDAAPRLFELPADAVLEVPIVHPTLPWFEELGLRWHALPAVANLALDLGGIQYRCVPFNGFYMGTEIGARNLSDIDRYDMLPAIADRLGLDRSSTSTLWRDRALVELNVAVLHSFRRRRVRMQDHHAMARYFAQFEAAEREAGRPVYGDWSWLVPPISGSTSPLFLRDDLRNVVVKPMYAYQGPPGDEDPAPEHEGPVPPCPIPGPRAHG
;
A
#
# COMPACT_ATOMS: atom_id res chain seq x y z
N MET A 1 -58.22 -13.41 -8.58
CA MET A 1 -58.71 -12.04 -8.29
C MET A 1 -57.59 -11.10 -8.67
N SER A 2 -57.85 -10.07 -9.46
CA SER A 2 -56.81 -9.20 -10.03
C SER A 2 -56.64 -7.93 -9.18
N THR A 3 -55.43 -7.74 -8.65
CA THR A 3 -55.01 -6.53 -7.91
C THR A 3 -54.27 -5.60 -8.86
N VAL A 4 -54.62 -4.31 -8.85
CA VAL A 4 -53.90 -3.29 -9.63
C VAL A 4 -52.66 -2.86 -8.86
N VAL A 5 -51.46 -3.06 -9.43
CA VAL A 5 -50.20 -2.51 -8.91
C VAL A 5 -49.61 -1.55 -9.94
N ILE A 6 -49.34 -0.31 -9.54
CA ILE A 6 -48.50 0.60 -10.32
C ILE A 6 -47.09 0.53 -9.75
N ALA A 7 -46.18 -0.09 -10.51
CA ALA A 7 -44.78 -0.33 -10.12
C ALA A 7 -43.81 0.41 -11.05
N ASN A 8 -42.67 0.86 -10.51
CA ASN A 8 -41.57 1.39 -11.31
C ASN A 8 -40.82 0.23 -12.02
N PRO A 9 -40.83 0.15 -13.36
CA PRO A 9 -40.29 -1.02 -14.08
C PRO A 9 -38.76 -1.12 -14.06
N THR A 10 -38.03 -0.08 -13.65
CA THR A 10 -36.58 -0.14 -13.46
C THR A 10 -36.18 -0.64 -12.07
N HIS A 11 -36.95 -0.32 -11.02
CA HIS A 11 -36.56 -0.59 -9.63
C HIS A 11 -36.64 -2.10 -9.28
N PRO A 12 -35.56 -2.73 -8.76
CA PRO A 12 -35.54 -4.19 -8.54
C PRO A 12 -36.61 -4.68 -7.56
N ALA A 13 -36.76 -4.03 -6.40
CA ALA A 13 -37.73 -4.42 -5.38
C ALA A 13 -39.18 -4.34 -5.90
N HIS A 14 -39.48 -3.34 -6.73
CA HIS A 14 -40.84 -3.14 -7.27
C HIS A 14 -41.20 -4.19 -8.33
N ARG A 15 -40.21 -4.67 -9.11
CA ARG A 15 -40.39 -5.83 -9.99
C ARG A 15 -40.63 -7.13 -9.21
N SER A 16 -39.93 -7.35 -8.09
CA SER A 16 -40.15 -8.53 -7.25
C SER A 16 -41.54 -8.55 -6.60
N ILE A 17 -42.03 -7.38 -6.16
CA ILE A 17 -43.40 -7.24 -5.62
C ILE A 17 -44.44 -7.51 -6.72
N ALA A 18 -44.31 -6.86 -7.88
CA ALA A 18 -45.27 -7.02 -8.98
C ALA A 18 -45.39 -8.48 -9.48
N ALA A 19 -44.27 -9.21 -9.52
CA ALA A 19 -44.26 -10.63 -9.90
C ALA A 19 -44.98 -11.55 -8.89
N HIS A 20 -45.06 -11.18 -7.61
CA HIS A 20 -45.80 -11.95 -6.60
C HIS A 20 -47.33 -11.69 -6.61
N VAL A 21 -47.82 -10.76 -7.44
CA VAL A 21 -49.26 -10.44 -7.59
C VAL A 21 -49.80 -10.80 -8.99
N ASP A 22 -49.05 -11.60 -9.75
CA ASP A 22 -49.43 -12.23 -11.02
C ASP A 22 -49.92 -11.26 -12.13
N LEU A 23 -49.16 -10.17 -12.32
CA LEU A 23 -49.43 -9.14 -13.34
C LEU A 23 -48.78 -9.46 -14.69
N ALA A 24 -49.58 -10.03 -15.60
CA ALA A 24 -49.15 -10.37 -16.97
C ALA A 24 -49.23 -9.17 -17.94
N GLY A 25 -48.13 -8.43 -18.12
CA GLY A 25 -48.00 -7.46 -19.21
C GLY A 25 -46.70 -6.63 -19.19
N PRO A 26 -46.13 -6.26 -20.36
CA PRO A 26 -44.96 -5.37 -20.42
C PRO A 26 -45.33 -3.92 -20.13
N LEU A 27 -44.69 -3.32 -19.11
CA LEU A 27 -44.92 -1.94 -18.68
C LEU A 27 -44.15 -0.94 -19.56
N SER A 28 -44.71 -0.58 -20.72
CA SER A 28 -44.19 0.47 -21.60
C SER A 28 -45.29 1.44 -22.04
N GLU A 29 -45.10 2.73 -21.74
CA GLU A 29 -46.05 3.84 -21.94
C GLU A 29 -47.30 3.78 -21.02
N PRO A 30 -48.14 4.83 -20.90
CA PRO A 30 -48.76 5.19 -19.62
C PRO A 30 -49.83 4.19 -19.13
N PRO A 31 -49.94 3.98 -17.80
CA PRO A 31 -50.69 2.86 -17.24
C PRO A 31 -52.19 2.95 -17.52
N ALA A 32 -52.69 1.98 -18.29
CA ALA A 32 -54.13 1.72 -18.41
C ALA A 32 -54.66 1.10 -17.11
N ILE A 33 -55.72 1.69 -16.56
CA ILE A 33 -56.38 1.18 -15.35
C ILE A 33 -57.30 0.04 -15.75
N VAL A 34 -57.12 -1.12 -15.13
CA VAL A 34 -58.04 -2.26 -15.24
C VAL A 34 -58.88 -2.29 -13.96
N GLU A 35 -60.20 -2.21 -14.09
CA GLU A 35 -61.10 -2.05 -12.94
C GLU A 35 -61.21 -3.33 -12.09
N SER A 36 -61.28 -3.16 -10.76
CA SER A 36 -61.35 -4.23 -9.76
C SER A 36 -61.93 -3.68 -8.45
N ASP A 37 -62.75 -4.48 -7.77
CA ASP A 37 -63.80 -3.95 -6.90
C ASP A 37 -63.38 -3.52 -5.48
N ARG A 38 -62.12 -3.72 -5.04
CA ARG A 38 -61.75 -3.59 -3.60
C ARG A 38 -60.43 -2.90 -3.24
N VAL A 39 -59.27 -3.26 -3.79
CA VAL A 39 -57.97 -2.68 -3.37
C VAL A 39 -57.00 -2.46 -4.53
N ALA A 40 -56.27 -1.34 -4.51
CA ALA A 40 -55.15 -1.02 -5.41
C ALA A 40 -53.86 -0.68 -4.63
N VAL A 41 -52.69 -0.90 -5.24
CA VAL A 41 -51.38 -0.67 -4.61
C VAL A 41 -50.48 0.20 -5.50
N LEU A 42 -49.78 1.16 -4.89
CA LEU A 42 -48.93 2.12 -5.59
C LEU A 42 -47.52 2.13 -4.98
N LEU A 43 -46.52 1.82 -5.80
CA LEU A 43 -45.11 1.80 -5.43
C LEU A 43 -44.39 3.02 -6.02
N GLY A 44 -43.51 3.62 -5.22
CA GLY A 44 -42.79 4.85 -5.61
C GLY A 44 -41.95 4.72 -6.89
N TYR A 45 -41.75 5.85 -7.56
CA TYR A 45 -40.81 6.02 -8.68
C TYR A 45 -39.62 6.87 -8.23
N ASP A 46 -38.46 6.64 -8.83
CA ASP A 46 -37.19 7.26 -8.39
C ASP A 46 -37.14 8.78 -8.68
N ASP A 47 -37.81 9.21 -9.75
CA ASP A 47 -38.03 10.61 -10.13
C ASP A 47 -39.28 11.18 -9.43
N VAL A 48 -39.01 12.02 -8.43
CA VAL A 48 -40.00 12.67 -7.57
C VAL A 48 -40.77 13.77 -8.30
N GLY A 49 -40.15 14.43 -9.30
CA GLY A 49 -40.72 15.61 -9.97
C GLY A 49 -41.87 15.27 -10.91
N ALA A 50 -41.80 14.12 -11.58
CA ALA A 50 -42.86 13.64 -12.45
C ALA A 50 -44.06 13.01 -11.70
N LEU A 51 -43.89 12.65 -10.42
CA LEU A 51 -44.86 11.86 -9.66
C LEU A 51 -46.24 12.53 -9.56
N PRO A 52 -46.39 13.81 -9.18
CA PRO A 52 -47.72 14.42 -9.01
C PRO A 52 -48.49 14.54 -10.34
N ALA A 53 -47.78 14.85 -11.44
CA ALA A 53 -48.37 15.00 -12.76
C ALA A 53 -48.85 13.68 -13.37
N ARG A 54 -48.12 12.58 -13.13
CA ARG A 54 -48.51 11.23 -13.59
C ARG A 54 -49.64 10.65 -12.75
N LEU A 55 -49.63 10.86 -11.43
CA LEU A 55 -50.72 10.40 -10.55
C LEU A 55 -52.03 11.16 -10.79
N ALA A 56 -51.98 12.42 -11.24
CA ALA A 56 -53.18 13.19 -11.62
C ALA A 56 -53.95 12.58 -12.83
N ALA A 57 -53.35 11.67 -13.59
CA ALA A 57 -54.03 10.92 -14.65
C ALA A 57 -54.77 9.66 -14.14
N VAL A 58 -54.50 9.22 -12.90
CA VAL A 58 -55.04 7.97 -12.35
C VAL A 58 -56.43 8.21 -11.75
N ARG A 59 -57.48 7.67 -12.38
CA ARG A 59 -58.85 7.68 -11.86
C ARG A 59 -59.12 6.45 -10.99
N VAL A 60 -59.18 6.65 -9.68
CA VAL A 60 -59.57 5.61 -8.71
C VAL A 60 -61.11 5.57 -8.59
N PRO A 61 -61.77 4.40 -8.75
CA PRO A 61 -63.20 4.25 -8.51
C PRO A 61 -63.59 4.51 -7.05
N ALA A 62 -64.79 5.05 -6.82
CA ALA A 62 -65.27 5.34 -5.47
C ALA A 62 -65.58 4.04 -4.70
N GLY A 63 -64.83 3.78 -3.61
CA GLY A 63 -65.00 2.60 -2.76
C GLY A 63 -63.82 1.61 -2.78
N VAL A 64 -62.78 1.88 -3.58
CA VAL A 64 -61.54 1.09 -3.61
C VAL A 64 -60.52 1.68 -2.63
N GLU A 65 -59.95 0.86 -1.75
CA GLU A 65 -58.86 1.27 -0.84
C GLU A 65 -57.50 1.25 -1.56
N LEU A 66 -56.57 2.11 -1.14
CA LEU A 66 -55.33 2.34 -1.88
C LEU A 66 -54.12 2.43 -0.95
N LEU A 67 -53.13 1.56 -1.13
CA LEU A 67 -51.94 1.48 -0.28
C LEU A 67 -50.70 2.05 -0.99
N LEU A 68 -49.92 2.91 -0.32
CA LEU A 68 -48.74 3.56 -0.91
C LEU A 68 -47.48 3.24 -0.11
N VAL A 69 -46.48 2.62 -0.75
CA VAL A 69 -45.25 2.15 -0.09
C VAL A 69 -44.01 2.75 -0.77
N HIS A 70 -43.09 3.25 0.05
CA HIS A 70 -41.86 3.91 -0.40
C HIS A 70 -40.69 3.48 0.52
N PRO A 71 -39.59 2.90 0.01
CA PRO A 71 -38.50 2.40 0.86
C PRO A 71 -37.82 3.55 1.62
N ASP A 72 -37.42 4.58 0.88
CA ASP A 72 -36.68 5.77 1.33
C ASP A 72 -37.54 6.76 2.17
N TYR A 73 -38.59 6.29 2.88
CA TYR A 73 -39.49 7.14 3.68
C TYR A 73 -38.82 7.60 4.99
N ARG A 74 -37.93 8.59 4.86
CA ARG A 74 -37.46 9.42 5.97
C ARG A 74 -38.31 10.68 6.05
N GLU A 75 -39.00 10.88 7.17
CA GLU A 75 -39.85 12.04 7.42
C GLU A 75 -39.08 13.37 7.28
N GLY A 76 -39.70 14.35 6.61
CA GLY A 76 -39.12 15.66 6.29
C GLY A 76 -38.11 15.68 5.13
N THR A 77 -37.95 14.57 4.39
CA THR A 77 -37.34 14.58 3.05
C THR A 77 -38.34 15.03 1.99
N PRO A 78 -37.91 15.66 0.88
CA PRO A 78 -38.81 16.00 -0.24
C PRO A 78 -39.52 14.79 -0.87
N ARG A 79 -38.92 13.58 -0.78
CA ARG A 79 -39.55 12.32 -1.18
C ARG A 79 -40.74 11.97 -0.28
N ALA A 80 -40.59 12.08 1.04
CA ALA A 80 -41.67 11.84 1.99
C ALA A 80 -42.80 12.87 1.87
N GLU A 81 -42.47 14.15 1.65
CA GLU A 81 -43.45 15.23 1.42
C GLU A 81 -44.25 14.99 0.13
N ALA A 82 -43.58 14.68 -0.99
CA ALA A 82 -44.25 14.37 -2.27
C ALA A 82 -45.11 13.08 -2.19
N CYS A 83 -44.65 12.06 -1.46
CA CYS A 83 -45.45 10.85 -1.23
C CYS A 83 -46.66 11.11 -0.32
N ALA A 84 -46.57 12.00 0.65
CA ALA A 84 -47.70 12.41 1.49
C ALA A 84 -48.73 13.23 0.70
N GLU A 85 -48.29 14.16 -0.17
CA GLU A 85 -49.19 14.90 -1.06
C GLU A 85 -49.89 13.95 -2.06
N ALA A 86 -49.14 12.98 -2.61
CA ALA A 86 -49.67 11.94 -3.50
C ALA A 86 -50.70 11.04 -2.80
N ALA A 87 -50.38 10.51 -1.62
CA ALA A 87 -51.28 9.73 -0.79
C ALA A 87 -52.56 10.51 -0.46
N THR A 88 -52.43 11.79 -0.10
CA THR A 88 -53.57 12.67 0.21
C THR A 88 -54.45 12.93 -1.02
N ARG A 89 -53.86 13.19 -2.20
CA ARG A 89 -54.63 13.38 -3.45
C ARG A 89 -55.38 12.13 -3.88
N LEU A 90 -54.76 10.95 -3.75
CA LEU A 90 -55.32 9.66 -4.17
C LEU A 90 -56.21 9.02 -3.10
N ARG A 91 -56.28 9.60 -1.89
CA ARG A 91 -56.97 9.05 -0.72
C ARG A 91 -56.46 7.66 -0.33
N ALA A 92 -55.15 7.51 -0.33
CA ALA A 92 -54.50 6.30 0.15
C ALA A 92 -54.77 6.09 1.65
N THR A 93 -55.10 4.86 2.04
CA THR A 93 -55.51 4.51 3.41
C THR A 93 -54.34 4.30 4.38
N ALA A 94 -53.13 4.04 3.89
CA ALA A 94 -51.92 3.99 4.71
C ALA A 94 -50.62 4.24 3.91
N VAL A 95 -49.58 4.68 4.63
CA VAL A 95 -48.19 4.78 4.16
C VAL A 95 -47.29 4.07 5.19
N LEU A 96 -46.38 3.20 4.73
CA LEU A 96 -45.50 2.42 5.61
C LEU A 96 -44.04 2.88 5.50
N ARG A 97 -43.35 2.95 6.66
CA ARG A 97 -41.95 3.37 6.79
C ARG A 97 -41.02 2.17 6.86
N HIS A 98 -39.95 2.17 6.07
CA HIS A 98 -38.86 1.21 6.19
C HIS A 98 -37.83 1.66 7.24
N ALA A 99 -37.29 0.72 8.02
CA ALA A 99 -36.19 0.96 8.94
C ALA A 99 -34.88 0.46 8.32
N PRO A 100 -33.79 1.26 8.19
CA PRO A 100 -32.62 0.89 7.39
C PRO A 100 -31.88 -0.38 7.82
N ALA A 101 -31.90 -0.75 9.11
CA ALA A 101 -31.32 -2.03 9.54
C ALA A 101 -32.18 -3.22 9.06
N THR A 102 -33.51 -3.10 9.18
CA THR A 102 -34.48 -4.06 8.64
C THR A 102 -34.50 -4.05 7.11
N GLU A 103 -34.14 -2.95 6.46
CA GLU A 103 -33.94 -2.78 5.01
C GLU A 103 -32.76 -3.61 4.54
N VAL A 104 -31.56 -3.38 5.10
CA VAL A 104 -30.37 -4.18 4.79
C VAL A 104 -30.58 -5.68 5.06
N LEU A 105 -31.31 -6.02 6.14
CA LEU A 105 -31.72 -7.41 6.43
C LEU A 105 -32.71 -7.97 5.38
N LEU A 106 -33.70 -7.19 4.93
CA LEU A 106 -34.69 -7.59 3.91
C LEU A 106 -34.16 -7.55 2.46
N GLU A 107 -33.16 -6.74 2.15
CA GLU A 107 -32.55 -6.69 0.82
C GLU A 107 -31.55 -7.84 0.65
N ALA A 108 -30.67 -8.06 1.64
CA ALA A 108 -29.70 -9.15 1.59
C ALA A 108 -30.34 -10.53 1.85
N ALA A 109 -31.44 -10.60 2.59
CA ALA A 109 -32.19 -11.82 2.87
C ALA A 109 -33.71 -11.57 2.91
N PRO A 110 -34.42 -11.49 1.75
CA PRO A 110 -35.84 -11.09 1.65
C PRO A 110 -36.88 -11.96 2.34
N GLY A 111 -36.44 -13.00 3.06
CA GLY A 111 -37.24 -13.72 4.03
C GLY A 111 -36.88 -13.38 5.48
N VAL A 112 -36.51 -12.14 5.85
CA VAL A 112 -36.18 -11.75 7.25
C VAL A 112 -37.08 -10.62 7.79
N ARG A 113 -37.93 -10.89 8.81
CA ARG A 113 -38.90 -9.97 9.45
C ARG A 113 -39.09 -10.35 10.93
N ALA A 114 -39.32 -9.33 11.74
CA ALA A 114 -39.46 -9.37 13.20
C ALA A 114 -40.62 -10.27 13.71
N ASN A 115 -40.88 -10.62 15.00
CA ASN A 115 -40.32 -10.25 16.34
C ASN A 115 -40.18 -11.49 17.28
N ALA A 116 -39.76 -11.31 18.55
CA ALA A 116 -39.72 -12.35 19.61
C ALA A 116 -39.84 -11.76 21.06
N MET A 117 -39.92 -12.72 22.03
CA MET A 117 -40.69 -13.36 24.74
C MET A 117 -40.05 -12.89 26.17
N LEU A 118 -40.91 -12.60 27.16
CA LEU A 118 -40.64 -12.40 28.62
C LEU A 118 -40.89 -13.65 29.52
N SER A 119 -40.50 -13.60 30.81
CA SER A 119 -40.50 -14.74 31.77
C SER A 119 -41.13 -14.43 33.15
N LEU A 120 -41.46 -15.47 33.94
CA LEU A 120 -42.07 -15.43 35.30
C LEU A 120 -41.64 -16.66 36.15
N ALA A 121 -41.78 -16.60 37.49
CA ALA A 121 -41.08 -17.53 38.41
C ALA A 121 -41.95 -18.19 39.52
N LEU A 122 -42.10 -19.52 39.43
CA LEU A 122 -42.39 -20.43 40.55
C LEU A 122 -41.07 -20.98 41.10
N ALA A 123 -40.84 -20.89 42.43
CA ALA A 123 -39.74 -21.48 43.22
C ALA A 123 -38.29 -21.54 42.65
N GLY A 124 -37.96 -20.79 41.60
CA GLY A 124 -36.65 -20.81 40.94
C GLY A 124 -36.66 -19.96 39.66
N ALA A 125 -35.50 -19.87 38.99
CA ALA A 125 -35.37 -19.17 37.71
C ALA A 125 -35.62 -20.16 36.55
N VAL A 126 -36.89 -20.45 36.25
CA VAL A 126 -37.27 -21.46 35.25
C VAL A 126 -38.33 -20.91 34.27
N PRO A 127 -38.21 -21.11 32.94
CA PRO A 127 -38.97 -20.34 31.97
C PRO A 127 -40.35 -20.93 31.66
N PHE A 128 -41.41 -20.24 32.06
CA PHE A 128 -42.80 -20.61 31.72
C PHE A 128 -43.30 -20.06 30.38
N VAL A 129 -42.42 -19.42 29.60
CA VAL A 129 -42.65 -18.99 28.21
C VAL A 129 -41.30 -18.84 27.50
N ALA A 130 -40.76 -19.92 26.93
CA ALA A 130 -39.60 -19.83 26.05
C ALA A 130 -40.03 -19.32 24.66
N TRP A 131 -39.26 -18.39 24.07
CA TRP A 131 -39.53 -17.85 22.73
C TRP A 131 -39.67 -18.94 21.65
N ALA A 132 -38.93 -20.05 21.80
CA ALA A 132 -39.00 -21.21 20.92
C ALA A 132 -40.40 -21.87 20.91
N ASP A 133 -41.14 -21.86 22.02
CA ASP A 133 -42.44 -22.54 22.11
C ASP A 133 -43.57 -21.76 21.45
N VAL A 134 -43.59 -20.42 21.59
CA VAL A 134 -44.52 -19.57 20.84
C VAL A 134 -44.15 -19.51 19.36
N GLY A 135 -42.86 -19.52 19.02
CA GLY A 135 -42.42 -19.72 17.63
C GLY A 135 -42.91 -21.06 17.07
N GLY A 136 -42.70 -22.16 17.79
CA GLY A 136 -43.16 -23.50 17.42
C GLY A 136 -44.70 -23.61 17.33
N ALA A 137 -45.44 -22.97 18.23
CA ALA A 137 -46.90 -22.92 18.18
C ALA A 137 -47.41 -22.10 16.98
N ALA A 138 -46.82 -20.95 16.70
CA ALA A 138 -47.16 -20.12 15.54
C ALA A 138 -46.84 -20.85 14.22
N LEU A 139 -45.69 -21.51 14.13
CA LEU A 139 -45.30 -22.32 12.97
C LEU A 139 -46.23 -23.52 12.75
N ARG A 140 -46.65 -24.21 13.82
CA ARG A 140 -47.66 -25.29 13.74
C ARG A 140 -49.01 -24.77 13.25
N TRP A 141 -49.47 -23.62 13.76
CA TRP A 141 -50.74 -22.99 13.37
C TRP A 141 -50.73 -22.49 11.92
N LEU A 142 -49.63 -21.88 11.46
CA LEU A 142 -49.46 -21.48 10.06
C LEU A 142 -49.34 -22.69 9.12
N GLY A 143 -48.63 -23.74 9.55
CA GLY A 143 -48.53 -25.01 8.84
C GLY A 143 -49.87 -25.75 8.67
N SER A 144 -50.86 -25.47 9.53
CA SER A 144 -52.24 -25.94 9.37
C SER A 144 -53.14 -25.08 8.47
N GLY A 145 -52.60 -24.03 7.82
CA GLY A 145 -53.34 -23.18 6.90
C GLY A 145 -54.15 -22.09 7.60
N GLY A 146 -53.47 -21.05 8.08
CA GLY A 146 -54.11 -19.85 8.64
C GLY A 146 -55.09 -19.18 7.65
N PRO A 147 -56.08 -18.40 8.15
CA PRO A 147 -57.26 -18.00 7.39
C PRO A 147 -56.95 -17.19 6.12
N GLU A 148 -57.57 -17.61 5.01
CA GLU A 148 -57.43 -16.95 3.70
C GLU A 148 -58.01 -15.52 3.71
N ALA A 149 -57.23 -14.55 3.21
CA ALA A 149 -57.59 -13.17 2.86
C ALA A 149 -58.28 -12.32 3.96
N ILE A 150 -57.54 -11.34 4.50
CA ILE A 150 -58.07 -10.36 5.47
C ILE A 150 -58.80 -9.20 4.76
N ALA A 151 -60.05 -8.98 5.14
CA ALA A 151 -60.82 -7.76 4.91
C ALA A 151 -61.73 -7.50 6.13
N LEU A 152 -61.93 -6.23 6.52
CA LEU A 152 -62.41 -5.89 7.87
C LEU A 152 -63.67 -5.01 7.89
N HIS A 153 -64.80 -5.58 8.30
CA HIS A 153 -65.99 -4.86 8.79
C HIS A 153 -66.55 -5.58 10.03
N GLY A 154 -66.87 -4.84 11.09
CA GLY A 154 -67.37 -5.36 12.38
C GLY A 154 -68.39 -4.42 13.04
N PRO A 155 -69.15 -4.87 14.07
CA PRO A 155 -70.41 -4.23 14.45
C PRO A 155 -70.35 -3.09 15.48
N GLU A 156 -69.26 -2.93 16.25
CA GLU A 156 -69.17 -1.93 17.33
C GLU A 156 -67.89 -1.08 17.26
N ARG A 157 -67.92 0.11 17.87
CA ARG A 157 -66.81 1.08 17.85
C ARG A 157 -65.99 1.00 19.15
N CYS A 158 -64.67 0.84 18.99
CA CYS A 158 -63.65 1.17 19.99
C CYS A 158 -62.76 2.30 19.41
N ASP A 159 -61.96 2.97 20.23
CA ASP A 159 -61.05 4.06 19.83
C ASP A 159 -59.62 3.80 20.35
N GLY A 160 -58.60 4.59 19.97
CA GLY A 160 -57.19 4.34 20.34
C GLY A 160 -56.93 4.30 21.85
N PRO A 161 -57.19 5.40 22.59
CA PRO A 161 -57.15 5.41 24.05
C PRO A 161 -58.08 4.38 24.70
N ARG A 162 -59.24 4.10 24.11
CA ARG A 162 -60.16 3.07 24.61
C ARG A 162 -59.59 1.66 24.45
N LEU A 163 -58.94 1.34 23.34
CA LEU A 163 -58.29 0.05 23.09
C LEU A 163 -57.08 -0.13 24.02
N ALA A 164 -56.31 0.93 24.26
CA ALA A 164 -55.24 0.92 25.25
C ALA A 164 -55.79 0.62 26.66
N LYS A 165 -56.93 1.22 27.03
CA LYS A 165 -57.61 0.99 28.32
C LYS A 165 -58.30 -0.37 28.43
N ASP A 166 -58.90 -0.86 27.35
CA ASP A 166 -59.50 -2.19 27.29
C ASP A 166 -58.37 -3.27 27.38
N LEU A 167 -57.19 -3.01 26.80
CA LEU A 167 -55.98 -3.83 26.94
C LEU A 167 -55.40 -3.77 28.36
N GLU A 168 -55.32 -2.56 28.95
CA GLU A 168 -54.94 -2.32 30.35
C GLU A 168 -55.85 -3.13 31.29
N GLN A 169 -57.18 -3.04 31.15
CA GLN A 169 -58.13 -3.82 31.95
C GLN A 169 -57.99 -5.34 31.77
N VAL A 170 -57.73 -5.84 30.55
CA VAL A 170 -57.52 -7.29 30.34
C VAL A 170 -56.19 -7.75 30.92
N LEU A 171 -55.11 -6.95 30.83
CA LEU A 171 -53.84 -7.28 31.46
C LEU A 171 -53.95 -7.23 32.99
N GLU A 172 -54.63 -6.23 33.55
CA GLU A 172 -54.95 -6.17 34.98
C GLU A 172 -55.75 -7.41 35.43
N HIS A 173 -56.80 -7.82 34.70
CA HIS A 173 -57.61 -9.00 35.06
C HIS A 173 -56.90 -10.34 34.86
N ALA A 174 -56.18 -10.52 33.74
CA ALA A 174 -55.52 -11.78 33.40
C ALA A 174 -54.22 -12.01 34.18
N LEU A 175 -53.66 -10.96 34.79
CA LEU A 175 -52.51 -11.01 35.70
C LEU A 175 -52.93 -10.83 37.18
N VAL A 176 -54.24 -10.87 37.50
CA VAL A 176 -54.69 -11.19 38.86
C VAL A 176 -54.21 -12.62 39.17
N PRO A 177 -53.60 -12.87 40.36
CA PRO A 177 -53.02 -14.16 40.71
C PRO A 177 -53.94 -15.36 40.49
N GLU A 178 -55.16 -15.33 41.02
CA GLU A 178 -56.13 -16.41 40.85
C GLU A 178 -56.54 -16.60 39.38
N THR A 179 -56.71 -15.53 38.61
CA THR A 179 -57.09 -15.63 37.18
C THR A 179 -55.96 -16.27 36.38
N PHE A 180 -54.72 -15.86 36.63
CA PHE A 180 -53.53 -16.43 36.01
C PHE A 180 -53.36 -17.91 36.37
N ALA A 181 -53.49 -18.25 37.66
CA ALA A 181 -53.43 -19.62 38.16
C ALA A 181 -54.53 -20.50 37.53
N ARG A 182 -55.81 -20.10 37.61
CA ARG A 182 -56.96 -20.83 36.98
C ARG A 182 -56.76 -21.06 35.48
N LEU A 183 -56.16 -20.12 34.76
CA LEU A 183 -55.88 -20.26 33.32
C LEU A 183 -54.73 -21.22 33.03
N ARG A 184 -53.71 -21.29 33.90
CA ARG A 184 -52.58 -22.22 33.74
C ARG A 184 -52.90 -23.63 34.25
N MET A 185 -53.70 -23.78 35.31
CA MET A 185 -54.27 -25.08 35.70
C MET A 185 -54.92 -25.74 34.49
N ARG A 186 -55.80 -25.03 33.77
CA ARG A 186 -56.46 -25.52 32.54
C ARG A 186 -55.56 -25.83 31.34
N GLU A 187 -54.28 -25.47 31.34
CA GLU A 187 -53.31 -25.90 30.32
C GLU A 187 -52.44 -27.09 30.78
N MET A 188 -52.55 -27.48 32.06
CA MET A 188 -51.72 -28.47 32.76
C MET A 188 -52.53 -29.69 33.21
N ASP A 189 -53.72 -29.46 33.78
CA ASP A 189 -54.84 -30.38 34.04
C ASP A 189 -55.26 -31.03 32.70
N ARG A 190 -54.88 -32.30 32.50
CA ARG A 190 -55.06 -33.03 31.24
C ARG A 190 -56.30 -33.91 31.24
N ASP A 191 -56.78 -34.36 32.40
CA ASP A 191 -58.01 -35.16 32.49
C ASP A 191 -59.27 -34.28 32.67
N GLY A 192 -59.09 -33.02 33.10
CA GLY A 192 -60.14 -32.03 33.31
C GLY A 192 -60.75 -32.06 34.71
N ASN A 193 -60.07 -32.64 35.72
CA ASN A 193 -60.63 -32.86 37.05
C ASN A 193 -60.69 -31.59 37.93
N GLY A 194 -59.87 -30.57 37.64
CA GLY A 194 -59.86 -29.27 38.32
C GLY A 194 -58.82 -29.08 39.43
N VAL A 195 -58.01 -30.09 39.75
CA VAL A 195 -56.74 -29.98 40.50
C VAL A 195 -55.58 -30.39 39.58
N LEU A 196 -54.33 -30.27 40.05
CA LEU A 196 -53.15 -30.65 39.25
C LEU A 196 -52.41 -31.82 39.90
N GLU A 197 -52.38 -32.99 39.26
CA GLU A 197 -51.56 -34.09 39.76
C GLU A 197 -50.07 -33.77 39.62
N ALA A 198 -49.26 -34.25 40.58
CA ALA A 198 -47.82 -33.99 40.62
C ALA A 198 -47.10 -34.33 39.30
N ASP A 199 -47.46 -35.45 38.63
CA ASP A 199 -46.84 -35.83 37.36
C ASP A 199 -47.33 -35.01 36.16
N GLU A 200 -48.52 -34.40 36.22
CA GLU A 200 -48.98 -33.45 35.19
C GLU A 200 -48.13 -32.18 35.21
N VAL A 201 -47.92 -31.61 36.40
CA VAL A 201 -47.08 -30.41 36.57
C VAL A 201 -45.63 -30.71 36.23
N VAL A 202 -45.07 -31.83 36.71
CA VAL A 202 -43.71 -32.26 36.35
C VAL A 202 -43.61 -32.47 34.83
N SER A 203 -44.53 -33.20 34.21
CA SER A 203 -44.51 -33.44 32.76
C SER A 203 -44.61 -32.15 31.94
N PHE A 204 -45.43 -31.19 32.39
CA PHE A 204 -45.60 -29.91 31.71
C PHE A 204 -44.31 -29.08 31.75
N VAL A 205 -43.68 -28.92 32.92
CA VAL A 205 -42.47 -28.07 33.04
C VAL A 205 -41.21 -28.75 32.51
N VAL A 206 -41.13 -30.08 32.53
CA VAL A 206 -40.06 -30.83 31.86
C VAL A 206 -40.16 -30.69 30.33
N ALA A 207 -41.39 -30.64 29.78
CA ALA A 207 -41.59 -30.35 28.36
C ALA A 207 -41.16 -28.91 27.97
N LEU A 208 -41.13 -27.97 28.94
CA LEU A 208 -40.59 -26.61 28.81
C LEU A 208 -39.08 -26.53 29.13
N GLY A 209 -38.39 -27.66 29.30
CA GLY A 209 -36.94 -27.74 29.47
C GLY A 209 -36.42 -27.74 30.92
N MET A 210 -37.29 -27.78 31.94
CA MET A 210 -36.84 -27.94 33.34
C MET A 210 -36.26 -29.35 33.58
N PRO A 211 -35.13 -29.52 34.28
CA PRO A 211 -34.67 -30.84 34.70
C PRO A 211 -35.70 -31.55 35.59
N ARG A 212 -36.00 -32.83 35.36
CA ARG A 212 -37.09 -33.53 36.10
C ARG A 212 -36.91 -33.50 37.63
N ALA A 213 -35.68 -33.71 38.11
CA ALA A 213 -35.36 -33.64 39.54
C ALA A 213 -35.49 -32.24 40.15
N GLU A 214 -35.65 -31.19 39.33
CA GLU A 214 -35.97 -29.82 39.75
C GLU A 214 -37.47 -29.55 39.68
N ALA A 215 -38.14 -30.07 38.65
CA ALA A 215 -39.60 -30.08 38.55
C ALA A 215 -40.27 -30.79 39.73
N GLU A 216 -39.77 -31.98 40.10
CA GLU A 216 -40.24 -32.76 41.25
C GLU A 216 -40.05 -31.99 42.58
N ARG A 217 -38.98 -31.19 42.71
CA ARG A 217 -38.77 -30.30 43.87
C ARG A 217 -39.66 -29.08 43.87
N MET A 218 -39.94 -28.50 42.69
CA MET A 218 -40.86 -27.36 42.55
C MET A 218 -42.28 -27.77 42.92
N VAL A 219 -42.71 -28.96 42.48
CA VAL A 219 -44.03 -29.52 42.78
C VAL A 219 -44.17 -29.83 44.27
N ALA A 220 -43.21 -30.52 44.88
CA ALA A 220 -43.17 -30.79 46.33
C ALA A 220 -42.80 -29.55 47.20
N GLN A 221 -42.91 -28.34 46.64
CA GLN A 221 -42.87 -27.04 47.34
C GLN A 221 -44.07 -26.16 47.00
N ALA A 222 -44.91 -26.56 46.04
CA ALA A 222 -46.18 -25.91 45.71
C ALA A 222 -47.33 -26.63 46.41
N ASP A 223 -47.32 -27.97 46.40
CA ASP A 223 -48.03 -28.82 47.37
C ASP A 223 -47.52 -28.45 48.78
N ALA A 224 -48.38 -27.78 49.52
CA ALA A 224 -48.08 -27.06 50.76
C ALA A 224 -48.86 -27.61 51.96
N ASP A 225 -50.01 -28.28 51.74
CA ASP A 225 -50.71 -29.05 52.77
C ASP A 225 -50.31 -30.54 52.81
N GLY A 226 -49.78 -31.09 51.71
CA GLY A 226 -49.19 -32.42 51.61
C GLY A 226 -50.11 -33.52 51.11
N ASP A 227 -51.25 -33.20 50.46
CA ASP A 227 -52.19 -34.22 49.94
C ASP A 227 -51.75 -34.90 48.63
N GLY A 228 -50.84 -34.27 47.87
CA GLY A 228 -50.24 -34.79 46.63
C GLY A 228 -50.80 -34.22 45.32
N VAL A 229 -51.77 -33.29 45.36
CA VAL A 229 -52.22 -32.52 44.19
C VAL A 229 -52.06 -31.02 44.43
N ILE A 230 -51.61 -30.28 43.42
CA ILE A 230 -51.50 -28.82 43.53
C ILE A 230 -52.88 -28.20 43.29
N ASP A 231 -53.43 -27.63 44.34
CA ASP A 231 -54.72 -26.95 44.35
C ASP A 231 -54.61 -25.49 43.81
N LEU A 232 -55.75 -24.78 43.71
CA LEU A 232 -55.76 -23.40 43.23
C LEU A 232 -55.23 -22.38 44.25
N GLU A 233 -55.54 -22.52 45.54
CA GLU A 233 -54.99 -21.63 46.58
C GLU A 233 -53.47 -21.82 46.67
N GLU A 234 -52.98 -23.05 46.55
CA GLU A 234 -51.57 -23.42 46.48
C GLU A 234 -50.86 -22.85 45.25
N LEU A 235 -51.37 -23.06 44.03
CA LEU A 235 -50.76 -22.48 42.81
C LEU A 235 -50.77 -20.94 42.82
N THR A 236 -51.69 -20.34 43.59
CA THR A 236 -51.80 -18.88 43.76
C THR A 236 -50.92 -18.36 44.92
N ALA A 237 -50.41 -19.23 45.79
CA ALA A 237 -49.67 -18.85 47.01
C ALA A 237 -48.41 -18.05 46.70
N GLY A 238 -48.31 -16.84 47.27
CA GLY A 238 -47.18 -15.92 47.05
C GLY A 238 -47.08 -15.32 45.63
N LEU A 239 -47.93 -15.74 44.68
CA LEU A 239 -47.93 -15.29 43.29
C LEU A 239 -48.27 -13.79 43.18
N GLY A 240 -49.10 -13.27 44.11
CA GLY A 240 -49.50 -11.86 44.20
C GLY A 240 -48.36 -10.85 44.22
N SER A 241 -47.47 -10.93 45.21
CA SER A 241 -46.38 -9.95 45.36
C SER A 241 -45.37 -9.97 44.20
N ARG A 242 -45.31 -11.07 43.43
CA ARG A 242 -44.47 -11.23 42.24
C ARG A 242 -45.15 -10.73 40.98
N LEU A 243 -46.45 -11.00 40.79
CA LEU A 243 -47.23 -10.43 39.70
C LEU A 243 -47.33 -8.90 39.86
N GLU A 244 -47.49 -8.37 41.08
CA GLU A 244 -47.34 -6.93 41.38
C GLU A 244 -45.94 -6.37 41.08
N GLY A 245 -44.92 -7.22 41.00
CA GLY A 245 -43.56 -6.87 40.54
C GLY A 245 -43.51 -6.78 39.01
N ALA A 246 -43.89 -7.85 38.30
CA ALA A 246 -43.92 -7.87 36.84
C ALA A 246 -44.87 -6.79 36.26
N LEU A 247 -46.03 -6.56 36.89
CA LEU A 247 -46.97 -5.48 36.58
C LEU A 247 -46.41 -4.07 36.83
N ARG A 248 -45.22 -3.90 37.42
CA ARG A 248 -44.51 -2.60 37.48
C ARG A 248 -43.56 -2.39 36.30
N GLU A 249 -43.15 -3.44 35.61
CA GLU A 249 -42.26 -3.36 34.43
C GLU A 249 -43.02 -3.52 33.11
N VAL A 250 -44.19 -4.18 33.10
CA VAL A 250 -45.15 -4.11 31.98
C VAL A 250 -45.57 -2.65 31.77
N PRO A 251 -45.39 -2.06 30.56
CA PRO A 251 -45.79 -0.68 30.30
C PRO A 251 -47.31 -0.49 30.42
N ARG A 252 -47.75 0.14 31.52
CA ARG A 252 -49.18 0.39 31.80
C ARG A 252 -49.84 1.38 30.85
N ALA A 253 -49.05 2.13 30.09
CA ALA A 253 -49.52 2.91 28.96
C ALA A 253 -48.59 2.69 27.76
N ILE A 254 -49.17 2.36 26.60
CA ILE A 254 -48.44 2.35 25.32
C ILE A 254 -48.42 3.80 24.81
N GLY A 255 -47.39 4.55 25.20
CA GLY A 255 -47.15 5.91 24.74
C GLY A 255 -46.59 5.96 23.32
N PHE A 256 -46.97 6.98 22.56
CA PHE A 256 -46.40 7.31 21.25
C PHE A 256 -45.69 8.66 21.36
N ASP A 257 -44.37 8.68 21.29
CA ASP A 257 -43.53 9.80 21.75
C ASP A 257 -42.65 10.34 20.59
N PRO A 258 -42.68 11.66 20.28
CA PRO A 258 -42.08 12.21 19.06
C PRO A 258 -40.54 12.36 19.11
N MET A 259 -39.92 12.39 17.93
CA MET A 259 -38.47 12.31 17.74
C MET A 259 -37.74 13.65 18.06
N PRO A 260 -36.52 13.65 18.63
CA PRO A 260 -35.84 14.88 19.08
C PRO A 260 -35.50 15.89 17.96
N PRO A 261 -35.57 17.21 18.24
CA PRO A 261 -35.34 18.27 17.24
C PRO A 261 -33.92 18.27 16.67
N SER A 262 -32.88 18.05 17.48
CA SER A 262 -31.49 17.97 17.01
C SER A 262 -31.25 16.76 16.10
N MET A 263 -31.99 15.67 16.30
CA MET A 263 -31.97 14.49 15.45
C MET A 263 -32.70 14.74 14.13
N LEU A 264 -33.88 15.37 14.16
CA LEU A 264 -34.57 15.89 12.96
C LEU A 264 -33.66 16.83 12.17
N GLN A 265 -33.04 17.82 12.83
CA GLN A 265 -32.10 18.76 12.25
C GLN A 265 -30.91 18.07 11.58
N GLN A 266 -30.25 17.11 12.25
CA GLN A 266 -29.12 16.39 11.65
C GLN A 266 -29.55 15.47 10.50
N LEU A 267 -30.71 14.81 10.60
CA LEU A 267 -31.30 14.04 9.49
C LEU A 267 -31.62 14.92 8.29
N TRP A 268 -32.14 16.14 8.51
CA TRP A 268 -32.46 17.09 7.46
C TRP A 268 -31.23 17.73 6.83
N VAL A 269 -30.17 17.98 7.60
CA VAL A 269 -28.86 18.42 7.07
C VAL A 269 -28.20 17.32 6.25
N HIS A 270 -28.24 16.06 6.69
CA HIS A 270 -27.79 14.91 5.88
C HIS A 270 -28.70 14.68 4.65
N ALA A 271 -29.97 15.05 4.71
CA ALA A 271 -30.88 15.10 3.56
C ALA A 271 -30.77 16.39 2.72
N GLY A 272 -29.76 17.23 2.96
CA GLY A 272 -29.40 18.37 2.12
C GLY A 272 -30.07 19.72 2.46
N ARG A 273 -30.89 19.84 3.52
CA ARG A 273 -31.39 21.17 3.96
C ARG A 273 -30.21 22.03 4.47
N PRO A 274 -30.11 23.31 4.07
CA PRO A 274 -29.07 24.21 4.59
C PRO A 274 -29.13 24.34 6.11
N TYR A 275 -27.98 24.20 6.79
CA TYR A 275 -27.87 24.06 8.25
C TYR A 275 -28.68 25.08 9.07
N ARG A 276 -28.70 26.35 8.67
CA ARG A 276 -29.45 27.41 9.37
C ARG A 276 -30.97 27.25 9.29
N GLN A 277 -31.49 26.67 8.21
CA GLN A 277 -32.92 26.49 8.02
C GLN A 277 -33.42 25.23 8.74
N ALA A 278 -32.67 24.12 8.65
CA ALA A 278 -32.94 22.93 9.45
C ALA A 278 -32.95 23.22 10.96
N MET A 279 -32.14 24.17 11.42
CA MET A 279 -32.13 24.65 12.81
C MET A 279 -33.44 25.37 13.19
N ALA A 280 -33.84 26.36 12.38
CA ALA A 280 -35.04 27.15 12.64
C ALA A 280 -36.35 26.35 12.54
N GLU A 281 -36.42 25.35 11.66
CA GLU A 281 -37.61 24.51 11.47
C GLU A 281 -37.74 23.43 12.57
N ALA A 282 -36.61 22.86 13.04
CA ALA A 282 -36.60 21.91 14.15
C ALA A 282 -36.96 22.56 15.49
N ASP A 283 -36.46 23.77 15.77
CA ASP A 283 -36.82 24.55 16.98
C ASP A 283 -38.31 24.95 17.02
N HIS A 284 -38.98 24.99 15.86
CA HIS A 284 -40.40 25.39 15.76
C HIS A 284 -41.36 24.23 16.08
N LEU A 285 -41.07 23.01 15.59
CA LEU A 285 -41.92 21.82 15.78
C LEU A 285 -42.05 21.38 17.25
N VAL A 286 -41.06 21.70 18.09
CA VAL A 286 -41.06 21.42 19.54
C VAL A 286 -42.13 22.24 20.29
N GLN A 287 -42.64 23.32 19.68
CA GLN A 287 -43.49 24.31 20.37
C GLN A 287 -44.99 24.05 20.22
N THR A 288 -45.41 23.07 19.43
CA THR A 288 -46.83 22.77 19.16
C THR A 288 -47.20 21.34 19.55
N ALA A 289 -47.83 21.19 20.71
CA ALA A 289 -48.43 19.94 21.17
C ALA A 289 -49.93 19.87 20.88
N SER A 290 -50.47 18.65 20.90
CA SER A 290 -51.87 18.20 21.03
C SER A 290 -52.36 17.27 19.91
N ILE A 291 -52.94 16.17 20.37
CA ILE A 291 -53.64 15.08 19.66
C ILE A 291 -55.13 15.48 19.50
N ASP A 292 -55.90 14.92 18.56
CA ASP A 292 -57.40 14.98 18.66
C ASP A 292 -58.29 14.00 17.82
N GLU A 293 -57.79 13.02 17.01
CA GLU A 293 -58.67 12.01 16.35
C GLU A 293 -58.19 10.54 16.50
N PRO A 294 -59.09 9.52 16.69
CA PRO A 294 -58.69 8.13 17.02
C PRO A 294 -59.18 6.99 16.07
N ALA A 295 -58.66 5.75 16.23
CA ALA A 295 -58.82 4.59 15.32
C ALA A 295 -59.58 3.36 15.90
N ILE A 296 -60.16 2.49 15.05
CA ILE A 296 -61.27 1.55 15.39
C ILE A 296 -60.97 0.05 15.14
N TRP A 297 -61.46 -0.84 16.03
CA TRP A 297 -61.38 -2.33 15.97
C TRP A 297 -62.56 -3.02 15.26
N THR A 298 -62.37 -4.24 14.70
CA THR A 298 -63.36 -4.92 13.81
C THR A 298 -63.45 -6.47 13.93
N GLY A 299 -63.23 -7.07 15.11
CA GLY A 299 -63.45 -8.51 15.32
C GLY A 299 -64.93 -8.95 15.37
N ARG A 300 -65.23 -10.22 15.02
CA ARG A 300 -66.56 -10.86 15.24
C ARG A 300 -66.83 -11.22 16.71
N VAL A 301 -65.75 -11.40 17.46
CA VAL A 301 -65.74 -11.54 18.92
C VAL A 301 -65.24 -10.20 19.47
N PRO A 302 -65.84 -9.65 20.54
CA PRO A 302 -65.41 -8.37 21.12
C PRO A 302 -63.89 -8.32 21.39
N PRO A 303 -63.22 -7.15 21.25
CA PRO A 303 -61.78 -7.03 21.48
C PRO A 303 -61.39 -7.60 22.85
N ILE A 304 -62.15 -7.23 23.89
CA ILE A 304 -61.99 -7.69 25.27
C ILE A 304 -62.00 -9.23 25.39
N GLU A 305 -62.85 -9.95 24.63
CA GLU A 305 -62.91 -11.42 24.63
C GLU A 305 -61.76 -12.06 23.84
N VAL A 306 -61.35 -11.48 22.71
CA VAL A 306 -60.21 -11.97 21.93
C VAL A 306 -58.92 -11.82 22.74
N LEU A 307 -58.76 -10.67 23.38
CA LEU A 307 -57.64 -10.38 24.29
C LEU A 307 -57.67 -11.34 25.49
N HIS A 308 -58.82 -11.55 26.16
CA HIS A 308 -58.94 -12.50 27.27
C HIS A 308 -58.49 -13.93 26.93
N ARG A 309 -58.67 -14.38 25.69
CA ARG A 309 -58.29 -15.73 25.24
C ARG A 309 -56.83 -15.86 24.80
N GLY A 310 -56.05 -14.77 24.77
CA GLY A 310 -54.68 -14.80 24.25
C GLY A 310 -53.68 -13.82 24.88
N ALA A 311 -54.07 -13.03 25.88
CA ALA A 311 -53.30 -11.91 26.46
C ALA A 311 -51.82 -12.23 26.73
N LEU A 312 -51.53 -13.42 27.27
CA LEU A 312 -50.19 -13.88 27.64
C LEU A 312 -49.25 -14.17 26.45
N ARG A 313 -49.70 -14.02 25.19
CA ARG A 313 -48.95 -14.40 23.96
C ARG A 313 -48.63 -13.23 23.02
N PHE A 314 -49.03 -11.99 23.35
CA PHE A 314 -49.02 -10.86 22.40
C PHE A 314 -47.97 -9.76 22.65
N VAL A 315 -47.09 -9.90 23.64
CA VAL A 315 -46.05 -8.89 23.89
C VAL A 315 -44.98 -8.97 22.80
N ASN A 316 -45.10 -8.09 21.81
CA ASN A 316 -44.14 -7.86 20.72
C ASN A 316 -43.82 -9.10 19.85
N LEU A 317 -44.71 -9.42 18.89
CA LEU A 317 -44.43 -10.36 17.78
C LEU A 317 -44.89 -9.82 16.41
N PHE A 318 -44.06 -9.95 15.38
CA PHE A 318 -44.45 -10.02 13.97
C PHE A 318 -43.97 -11.39 13.43
N ILE A 319 -44.19 -11.73 12.14
CA ILE A 319 -43.93 -13.09 11.61
C ILE A 319 -43.30 -13.07 10.20
N LEU A 320 -42.51 -14.11 9.90
CA LEU A 320 -41.98 -14.39 8.57
C LEU A 320 -42.69 -15.47 7.76
N PRO A 321 -42.94 -15.18 6.47
CA PRO A 321 -42.91 -16.19 5.42
C PRO A 321 -41.46 -16.72 5.24
N GLY A 322 -41.16 -17.85 5.86
CA GLY A 322 -40.12 -18.78 5.37
C GLY A 322 -38.72 -18.77 6.00
N ARG A 323 -38.32 -17.83 6.89
CA ARG A 323 -37.00 -17.90 7.57
C ARG A 323 -36.94 -17.47 9.06
N GLY A 324 -38.03 -17.51 9.82
CA GLY A 324 -37.99 -17.48 11.30
C GLY A 324 -38.66 -16.29 12.02
N LEU A 325 -37.94 -15.60 12.93
CA LEU A 325 -38.45 -14.54 13.82
C LEU A 325 -37.32 -13.53 14.18
N LEU A 326 -37.59 -12.23 14.42
CA LEU A 326 -36.53 -11.21 14.63
C LEU A 326 -36.87 -10.15 15.73
N SER A 327 -36.64 -10.38 17.02
CA SER A 327 -37.08 -9.44 18.09
C SER A 327 -36.60 -7.99 17.94
N VAL A 328 -37.28 -7.08 18.64
CA VAL A 328 -36.95 -5.67 18.82
C VAL A 328 -37.19 -5.35 20.29
N HIS A 329 -36.13 -5.01 21.00
CA HIS A 329 -36.13 -4.65 22.43
C HIS A 329 -35.34 -3.35 22.64
N ASP A 330 -35.81 -2.50 23.55
CA ASP A 330 -35.01 -1.35 24.00
C ASP A 330 -34.03 -1.79 25.09
N THR A 331 -32.81 -1.27 25.02
CA THR A 331 -31.71 -1.56 25.96
C THR A 331 -30.72 -0.39 25.95
N THR A 332 -29.54 -0.58 26.53
CA THR A 332 -28.40 0.34 26.39
C THR A 332 -27.16 -0.39 25.87
N PHE A 333 -26.27 0.35 25.21
CA PHE A 333 -24.96 -0.19 24.86
C PHE A 333 -24.16 -0.51 26.13
N GLY A 334 -23.73 -1.77 26.27
CA GLY A 334 -22.99 -2.24 27.46
C GLY A 334 -23.83 -2.67 28.67
N SER A 335 -25.16 -2.85 28.55
CA SER A 335 -25.95 -3.51 29.62
C SER A 335 -25.45 -4.93 29.91
N SER A 336 -25.41 -5.29 31.19
CA SER A 336 -25.11 -6.64 31.70
C SER A 336 -26.19 -7.68 31.37
N ASP A 337 -27.42 -7.23 31.22
CA ASP A 337 -28.63 -8.06 31.20
C ASP A 337 -28.88 -8.63 29.80
N HIS A 338 -28.29 -7.98 28.81
CA HIS A 338 -28.10 -8.47 27.46
C HIS A 338 -26.60 -8.43 27.15
N PRO A 339 -25.81 -9.44 27.58
CA PRO A 339 -24.39 -9.47 27.25
C PRO A 339 -24.22 -9.32 25.74
N GLY A 340 -23.45 -8.30 25.34
CA GLY A 340 -22.91 -8.26 23.99
C GLY A 340 -22.10 -9.53 23.74
N SER A 341 -21.88 -9.89 22.49
CA SER A 341 -21.33 -11.20 22.09
C SER A 341 -19.85 -11.44 22.44
N GLY A 342 -19.29 -10.68 23.38
CA GLY A 342 -18.01 -10.92 24.06
C GLY A 342 -16.75 -10.65 23.24
N TRP A 343 -16.87 -10.52 21.92
CA TRP A 343 -15.75 -10.34 21.00
C TRP A 343 -15.41 -8.88 20.70
N TRP A 344 -16.28 -7.92 21.04
CA TRP A 344 -16.06 -6.50 20.81
C TRP A 344 -16.46 -5.66 22.01
N GLU A 345 -15.54 -4.82 22.48
CA GLU A 345 -15.79 -3.80 23.51
C GLU A 345 -16.08 -2.47 22.81
N PRO A 346 -17.30 -1.90 22.94
CA PRO A 346 -17.60 -0.58 22.41
C PRO A 346 -16.86 0.51 23.22
N PRO A 347 -16.41 1.62 22.60
CA PRO A 347 -15.77 2.73 23.30
C PRO A 347 -16.65 3.31 24.42
N GLU A 348 -16.03 3.83 25.50
CA GLU A 348 -16.73 4.47 26.62
C GLU A 348 -17.71 5.56 26.17
N SER A 349 -17.39 6.27 25.09
CA SER A 349 -18.23 7.31 24.49
C SER A 349 -19.59 6.81 23.98
N VAL A 350 -19.79 5.49 23.86
CA VAL A 350 -21.02 4.82 23.42
C VAL A 350 -21.72 4.04 24.56
N LEU A 351 -21.01 3.71 25.64
CA LEU A 351 -21.59 3.01 26.79
C LEU A 351 -22.79 3.78 27.39
N ALA A 352 -23.74 3.02 27.91
CA ALA A 352 -25.03 3.49 28.44
C ALA A 352 -25.94 4.26 27.44
N ARG A 353 -25.56 4.46 26.17
CA ARG A 353 -26.46 5.09 25.17
C ARG A 353 -27.69 4.22 24.91
N PRO A 354 -28.91 4.80 24.84
CA PRO A 354 -30.12 4.08 24.44
C PRO A 354 -29.96 3.39 23.09
N ALA A 355 -30.32 2.12 23.04
CA ALA A 355 -30.09 1.23 21.91
C ALA A 355 -31.30 0.32 21.66
N VAL A 356 -31.45 -0.09 20.40
CA VAL A 356 -32.42 -1.10 19.97
C VAL A 356 -31.64 -2.39 19.71
N LEU A 357 -31.98 -3.44 20.44
CA LEU A 357 -31.46 -4.79 20.24
C LEU A 357 -32.42 -5.61 19.39
N ASN A 358 -31.85 -6.36 18.46
CA ASN A 358 -32.56 -7.18 17.50
C ASN A 358 -32.04 -8.63 17.58
N HIS A 359 -32.90 -9.65 17.57
CA HIS A 359 -32.45 -11.06 17.50
C HIS A 359 -33.20 -11.85 16.44
N LEU A 360 -32.55 -12.08 15.29
CA LEU A 360 -33.05 -13.00 14.26
C LEU A 360 -32.77 -14.46 14.64
N LEU A 361 -33.81 -15.24 14.87
CA LEU A 361 -33.79 -16.70 14.88
C LEU A 361 -34.16 -17.23 13.49
N THR A 362 -33.34 -18.09 12.89
CA THR A 362 -33.63 -18.74 11.60
C THR A 362 -34.51 -19.99 11.76
N THR A 363 -35.08 -20.48 10.65
CA THR A 363 -35.75 -21.80 10.58
C THR A 363 -34.85 -22.99 10.87
N GLU A 364 -33.53 -22.79 10.86
CA GLU A 364 -32.51 -23.82 11.12
C GLU A 364 -32.00 -23.79 12.57
N GLY A 365 -32.59 -22.93 13.42
CA GLY A 365 -32.22 -22.82 14.85
C GLY A 365 -31.04 -21.89 15.12
N GLU A 366 -30.62 -21.08 14.15
CA GLU A 366 -29.47 -20.20 14.28
C GLU A 366 -29.86 -18.78 14.73
N HIS A 367 -29.07 -18.15 15.60
CA HIS A 367 -29.38 -16.85 16.17
C HIS A 367 -28.40 -15.77 15.68
N LEU A 368 -28.90 -14.65 15.15
CA LEU A 368 -28.15 -13.44 14.82
C LEU A 368 -28.62 -12.28 15.72
N HIS A 369 -27.73 -11.79 16.55
CA HIS A 369 -27.95 -10.67 17.46
C HIS A 369 -27.45 -9.39 16.79
N ALA A 370 -28.19 -8.28 16.86
CA ALA A 370 -27.76 -6.99 16.32
C ALA A 370 -28.25 -5.81 17.16
N ARG A 371 -27.32 -5.02 17.72
CA ARG A 371 -27.60 -3.84 18.54
C ARG A 371 -27.29 -2.57 17.74
N ARG A 372 -28.20 -1.60 17.74
CA ARG A 372 -27.99 -0.28 17.12
C ARG A 372 -28.35 0.83 18.09
N SER A 373 -27.51 1.85 18.23
CA SER A 373 -27.84 2.99 19.09
C SER A 373 -28.97 3.79 18.46
N ARG A 374 -29.86 4.38 19.27
CA ARG A 374 -31.01 5.15 18.75
C ARG A 374 -30.57 6.36 17.91
N ASP A 375 -29.42 6.96 18.24
CA ASP A 375 -28.76 8.01 17.47
C ASP A 375 -28.02 7.53 16.20
N GLY A 376 -27.91 6.20 16.01
CA GLY A 376 -27.18 5.60 14.90
C GLY A 376 -25.66 5.78 14.95
N SER A 377 -25.09 6.30 16.04
CA SER A 377 -23.64 6.48 16.20
C SER A 377 -22.87 5.17 16.38
N ALA A 378 -23.55 4.07 16.71
CA ALA A 378 -22.94 2.75 16.86
C ALA A 378 -23.86 1.61 16.42
N PHE A 379 -23.22 0.52 15.99
CA PHE A 379 -23.85 -0.71 15.55
C PHE A 379 -22.96 -1.91 15.90
N GLU A 380 -23.56 -3.00 16.36
CA GLU A 380 -22.93 -4.32 16.52
C GLU A 380 -23.86 -5.38 15.91
N ALA A 381 -23.33 -6.42 15.29
CA ALA A 381 -24.08 -7.60 14.87
C ALA A 381 -23.22 -8.85 14.90
N SER A 382 -23.76 -9.99 15.31
CA SER A 382 -23.05 -11.27 15.35
C SER A 382 -23.98 -12.48 15.45
N TRP A 383 -23.63 -13.54 14.74
CA TRP A 383 -24.20 -14.86 14.96
C TRP A 383 -23.76 -15.42 16.32
N ALA A 384 -24.67 -16.10 17.03
CA ALA A 384 -24.33 -16.91 18.18
C ALA A 384 -23.51 -18.12 17.72
N VAL A 385 -22.27 -18.22 18.17
CA VAL A 385 -21.32 -19.26 17.76
C VAL A 385 -20.54 -19.76 18.99
N GLU A 386 -20.39 -21.08 19.14
CA GLU A 386 -19.72 -21.67 20.30
C GLU A 386 -18.20 -21.69 20.14
N GLY A 387 -17.47 -21.00 21.02
CA GLY A 387 -16.00 -20.95 21.02
C GLY A 387 -15.43 -19.59 20.59
N PRO A 388 -14.08 -19.47 20.55
CA PRO A 388 -13.41 -18.21 20.23
C PRO A 388 -13.58 -17.80 18.76
N VAL A 389 -13.47 -16.50 18.51
CA VAL A 389 -13.46 -15.87 17.18
C VAL A 389 -12.21 -15.01 17.02
N GLU A 390 -11.68 -14.91 15.79
CA GLU A 390 -10.68 -13.90 15.45
C GLU A 390 -11.38 -12.54 15.34
N VAL A 391 -10.76 -11.46 15.82
CA VAL A 391 -11.33 -10.11 15.76
C VAL A 391 -10.42 -9.18 14.97
N LEU A 392 -10.88 -8.74 13.81
CA LEU A 392 -10.24 -7.67 13.04
C LEU A 392 -10.75 -6.33 13.55
N THR A 393 -9.87 -5.35 13.74
CA THR A 393 -10.27 -3.98 14.08
C THR A 393 -9.62 -2.97 13.14
N HIS A 394 -10.27 -1.81 13.00
CA HIS A 394 -9.77 -0.64 12.30
C HIS A 394 -10.13 0.62 13.08
N GLN A 395 -9.21 1.59 13.08
CA GLN A 395 -9.31 2.88 13.76
C GLN A 395 -9.15 3.99 12.71
N GLY A 396 -10.13 4.89 12.64
CA GLY A 396 -10.14 5.97 11.65
C GLY A 396 -9.07 7.05 11.90
N PRO A 397 -8.82 7.94 10.93
CA PRO A 397 -7.75 8.94 11.03
C PRO A 397 -7.89 9.87 12.25
N SER A 398 -6.81 9.93 13.04
CA SER A 398 -6.71 10.76 14.24
C SER A 398 -6.88 12.25 13.91
N GLY A 399 -7.98 12.85 14.38
CA GLY A 399 -8.30 14.27 14.16
C GLY A 399 -9.72 14.54 13.65
N SER A 400 -10.43 13.52 13.16
CA SER A 400 -11.88 13.63 12.94
C SER A 400 -12.63 13.70 14.29
N ARG A 401 -13.80 14.36 14.34
CA ARG A 401 -14.56 14.55 15.59
C ARG A 401 -15.33 13.27 15.96
N GLY A 402 -14.67 12.38 16.69
CA GLY A 402 -15.27 11.20 17.34
C GLY A 402 -14.51 9.91 17.05
N ASP A 403 -14.66 8.92 17.95
CA ASP A 403 -14.02 7.61 17.85
C ASP A 403 -14.62 6.81 16.69
N GLN A 404 -14.03 6.94 15.50
CA GLN A 404 -14.42 6.14 14.34
C GLN A 404 -13.74 4.77 14.41
N THR A 405 -14.45 3.78 14.95
CA THR A 405 -13.96 2.41 15.12
C THR A 405 -14.76 1.47 14.22
N ARG A 406 -14.13 0.41 13.71
CA ARG A 406 -14.81 -0.68 12.99
C ARG A 406 -14.20 -2.02 13.40
N ALA A 407 -15.00 -3.07 13.47
CA ALA A 407 -14.53 -4.41 13.78
C ALA A 407 -15.28 -5.50 12.98
N LEU A 408 -14.63 -6.63 12.76
CA LEU A 408 -15.24 -7.87 12.23
C LEU A 408 -14.86 -9.04 13.15
N ALA A 409 -15.79 -9.97 13.38
CA ALA A 409 -15.51 -11.27 13.97
C ALA A 409 -15.47 -12.35 12.90
N LEU A 410 -14.42 -13.16 12.90
CA LEU A 410 -14.20 -14.25 11.96
C LEU A 410 -14.11 -15.60 12.67
N ARG A 411 -14.62 -16.63 12.00
CA ARG A 411 -14.43 -18.04 12.38
C ARG A 411 -14.24 -18.85 11.11
N ASP A 412 -13.14 -19.59 11.01
CA ASP A 412 -12.79 -20.36 9.80
C ASP A 412 -12.82 -19.48 8.52
N ASP A 413 -12.22 -18.28 8.63
CA ASP A 413 -12.27 -17.12 7.71
C ASP A 413 -13.66 -16.56 7.37
N ARG A 414 -14.75 -17.10 7.92
CA ARG A 414 -16.12 -16.65 7.66
C ARG A 414 -16.51 -15.49 8.56
N LEU A 415 -17.18 -14.50 7.98
CA LEU A 415 -17.73 -13.37 8.71
C LEU A 415 -18.88 -13.82 9.61
N VAL A 416 -18.65 -13.84 10.93
CA VAL A 416 -19.62 -14.23 11.96
C VAL A 416 -20.09 -13.04 12.82
N GLY A 417 -19.43 -11.89 12.74
CA GLY A 417 -19.93 -10.63 13.31
C GLY A 417 -19.25 -9.39 12.72
N LEU A 418 -19.84 -8.22 12.93
CA LEU A 418 -19.26 -6.91 12.63
C LEU A 418 -19.74 -5.86 13.62
N ALA A 419 -18.99 -4.77 13.75
CA ALA A 419 -19.36 -3.63 14.58
C ALA A 419 -18.74 -2.33 14.05
N CYS A 420 -19.32 -1.19 14.41
CA CYS A 420 -18.72 0.12 14.16
C CYS A 420 -19.23 1.21 15.09
N CYS A 421 -18.38 2.19 15.34
CA CYS A 421 -18.72 3.50 15.88
C CYS A 421 -18.41 4.58 14.83
N GLY A 422 -19.31 5.57 14.71
CA GLY A 422 -19.26 6.56 13.64
C GLY A 422 -19.73 6.03 12.28
N PRO A 423 -19.59 6.83 11.21
CA PRO A 423 -20.10 6.49 9.89
C PRO A 423 -19.29 5.38 9.20
N TRP A 424 -20.01 4.45 8.56
CA TRP A 424 -19.42 3.44 7.68
C TRP A 424 -20.30 3.24 6.44
N GLU A 425 -19.87 3.83 5.33
CA GLU A 425 -20.53 3.76 4.02
C GLU A 425 -20.68 2.32 3.51
N GLY A 426 -19.67 1.47 3.76
CA GLY A 426 -19.68 0.05 3.41
C GLY A 426 -20.53 -0.87 4.29
N LEU A 427 -21.19 -0.36 5.35
CA LEU A 427 -21.92 -1.18 6.32
C LEU A 427 -23.01 -2.06 5.68
N GLY A 428 -23.74 -1.55 4.68
CA GLY A 428 -24.77 -2.35 3.99
C GLY A 428 -24.21 -3.57 3.27
N LEU A 429 -23.06 -3.43 2.60
CA LEU A 429 -22.36 -4.54 1.94
C LEU A 429 -21.78 -5.51 2.97
N ALA A 430 -21.18 -5.00 4.04
CA ALA A 430 -20.60 -5.82 5.10
C ALA A 430 -21.68 -6.65 5.85
N MET A 431 -22.88 -6.08 6.05
CA MET A 431 -24.04 -6.81 6.58
C MET A 431 -24.53 -7.90 5.62
N GLY A 432 -24.54 -7.65 4.31
CA GLY A 432 -24.81 -8.68 3.31
C GLY A 432 -23.82 -9.85 3.37
N ASP A 433 -22.52 -9.53 3.52
CA ASP A 433 -21.45 -10.52 3.69
C ASP A 433 -21.62 -11.32 5.01
N LEU A 434 -22.04 -10.66 6.11
CA LEU A 434 -22.31 -11.30 7.41
C LEU A 434 -23.53 -12.25 7.35
N LEU A 435 -24.60 -11.84 6.68
CA LEU A 435 -25.82 -12.65 6.53
C LEU A 435 -25.57 -13.91 5.70
N GLN A 436 -24.65 -13.84 4.73
CA GLN A 436 -24.20 -14.99 3.94
C GLN A 436 -23.08 -15.80 4.64
N ARG A 437 -22.60 -15.35 5.82
CA ARG A 437 -21.38 -15.81 6.49
C ARG A 437 -20.22 -16.01 5.52
N ARG A 438 -20.01 -15.01 4.66
CA ARG A 438 -19.06 -15.10 3.54
C ARG A 438 -17.65 -15.31 4.07
N ARG A 439 -16.90 -16.21 3.42
CA ARG A 439 -15.46 -16.37 3.65
C ARG A 439 -14.74 -15.12 3.11
N LEU A 440 -13.97 -14.44 3.96
CA LEU A 440 -13.14 -13.31 3.55
C LEU A 440 -11.77 -13.83 3.08
N ARG A 441 -11.30 -13.33 1.94
CA ARG A 441 -9.95 -13.61 1.43
C ARG A 441 -8.92 -12.80 2.21
N GLY A 442 -7.65 -13.23 2.14
CA GLY A 442 -6.57 -12.56 2.86
C GLY A 442 -6.44 -11.07 2.51
N TRP A 443 -6.54 -10.71 1.22
CA TRP A 443 -6.52 -9.29 0.80
C TRP A 443 -7.71 -8.47 1.32
N GLU A 444 -8.87 -9.07 1.57
CA GLU A 444 -10.05 -8.39 2.14
C GLU A 444 -9.84 -8.10 3.63
N ARG A 445 -9.22 -9.05 4.35
CA ARG A 445 -8.82 -8.89 5.75
C ARG A 445 -7.72 -7.84 5.88
N ALA A 446 -6.77 -7.82 4.95
CA ALA A 446 -5.76 -6.76 4.80
C ALA A 446 -6.40 -5.37 4.61
N LEU A 447 -7.31 -5.25 3.63
CA LEU A 447 -8.00 -4.02 3.29
C LEU A 447 -8.85 -3.49 4.45
N PHE A 448 -9.48 -4.39 5.21
CA PHE A 448 -10.26 -3.99 6.38
C PHE A 448 -9.37 -3.45 7.50
N ARG A 449 -8.23 -4.10 7.82
CA ARG A 449 -7.29 -3.56 8.82
C ARG A 449 -6.78 -2.16 8.42
N GLU A 450 -6.40 -1.97 7.15
CA GLU A 450 -5.86 -0.71 6.63
C GLU A 450 -6.90 0.43 6.52
N LEU A 451 -8.14 0.17 6.09
CA LEU A 451 -9.11 1.20 5.69
C LEU A 451 -10.51 1.07 6.32
N GLY A 452 -10.77 -0.01 7.06
CA GLY A 452 -12.10 -0.35 7.55
C GLY A 452 -13.09 -0.61 6.41
N ALA A 453 -12.63 -1.18 5.29
CA ALA A 453 -13.42 -1.42 4.08
C ALA A 453 -13.19 -2.85 3.55
N LEU A 454 -14.26 -3.48 3.04
CA LEU A 454 -14.21 -4.82 2.43
C LEU A 454 -14.13 -4.79 0.89
N ARG A 455 -14.22 -3.61 0.28
CA ARG A 455 -14.09 -3.41 -1.17
C ARG A 455 -13.31 -2.12 -1.45
N LEU A 456 -12.66 -2.08 -2.60
CA LEU A 456 -11.80 -0.99 -3.04
C LEU A 456 -12.10 -0.67 -4.50
N GLU A 457 -12.80 0.43 -4.75
CA GLU A 457 -13.20 0.82 -6.11
C GLU A 457 -12.02 1.37 -6.91
N ASN A 458 -11.19 2.21 -6.29
CA ASN A 458 -9.99 2.77 -6.91
C ASN A 458 -8.75 2.66 -6.01
N ALA A 459 -7.93 1.62 -6.23
CA ALA A 459 -6.67 1.42 -5.48
C ALA A 459 -5.64 2.55 -5.67
N SER A 460 -5.78 3.37 -6.72
CA SER A 460 -4.88 4.48 -7.03
C SER A 460 -5.12 5.74 -6.18
N GLU A 461 -6.23 5.80 -5.45
CA GLU A 461 -6.57 6.88 -4.51
C GLU A 461 -5.94 6.68 -3.13
N LEU A 462 -5.60 5.44 -2.76
CA LEU A 462 -4.90 5.07 -1.52
C LEU A 462 -3.41 5.46 -1.50
N ALA A 463 -2.98 6.28 -2.47
CA ALA A 463 -1.60 6.48 -2.83
C ALA A 463 -1.25 7.98 -2.72
N GLU A 464 -0.44 8.30 -1.72
CA GLU A 464 -0.09 9.68 -1.37
C GLU A 464 0.49 10.47 -2.57
N PRO A 465 0.15 11.76 -2.76
CA PRO A 465 0.68 12.53 -3.88
C PRO A 465 2.21 12.61 -3.91
N ASP A 466 2.90 12.53 -2.76
CA ASP A 466 4.36 12.51 -2.68
C ASP A 466 5.00 11.11 -2.74
N GLU A 467 4.21 10.04 -2.92
CA GLU A 467 4.69 8.66 -3.04
C GLU A 467 5.66 8.46 -4.22
N VAL A 468 6.79 7.79 -3.97
CA VAL A 468 7.83 7.52 -4.98
C VAL A 468 7.38 6.36 -5.88
N VAL A 469 6.90 6.71 -7.07
CA VAL A 469 6.46 5.77 -8.11
C VAL A 469 7.64 5.08 -8.81
N CYS A 470 8.76 5.77 -9.02
CA CYS A 470 9.97 5.18 -9.60
C CYS A 470 11.17 5.36 -8.67
N SER A 471 11.60 4.29 -7.98
CA SER A 471 12.77 4.33 -7.10
C SER A 471 14.09 4.58 -7.85
N CYS A 472 14.22 4.09 -9.09
CA CYS A 472 15.46 4.23 -9.88
C CYS A 472 15.80 5.70 -10.20
N THR A 473 14.78 6.53 -10.46
CA THR A 473 14.90 7.95 -10.87
C THR A 473 14.16 8.92 -9.94
N ASN A 474 13.84 8.46 -8.73
CA ASN A 474 13.21 9.21 -7.63
C ASN A 474 11.94 10.02 -8.01
N VAL A 475 11.13 9.48 -8.92
CA VAL A 475 9.94 10.16 -9.45
C VAL A 475 8.73 9.90 -8.55
N SER A 476 8.11 10.97 -8.03
CA SER A 476 6.88 10.88 -7.22
C SER A 476 5.58 11.00 -8.02
N ARG A 477 4.47 10.52 -7.46
CA ARG A 477 3.12 10.50 -8.05
C ARG A 477 2.66 11.90 -8.49
N ARG A 478 2.93 12.96 -7.71
CA ARG A 478 2.67 14.37 -8.10
C ARG A 478 3.53 14.83 -9.28
N ALA A 479 4.80 14.44 -9.36
CA ALA A 479 5.67 14.81 -10.48
C ALA A 479 5.19 14.20 -11.81
N LEU A 480 4.52 13.04 -11.76
CA LEU A 480 3.84 12.44 -12.90
C LEU A 480 2.52 13.17 -13.22
N ARG A 481 1.62 13.34 -12.24
CA ARG A 481 0.35 14.08 -12.44
C ARG A 481 0.57 15.49 -13.00
N SER A 482 1.51 16.25 -12.44
CA SER A 482 1.85 17.59 -12.92
C SER A 482 2.42 17.59 -14.35
N ALA A 483 3.11 16.53 -14.77
CA ALA A 483 3.53 16.38 -16.16
C ALA A 483 2.36 16.05 -17.11
N ILE A 484 1.36 15.28 -16.67
CA ILE A 484 0.12 15.01 -17.42
C ILE A 484 -0.70 16.30 -17.57
N GLU A 485 -0.90 17.04 -16.47
CA GLU A 485 -1.53 18.36 -16.45
C GLU A 485 -0.80 19.36 -17.38
N ALA A 486 0.52 19.26 -17.46
CA ALA A 486 1.36 20.02 -18.38
C ALA A 486 1.56 19.36 -19.76
N GLY A 487 0.58 18.58 -20.23
CA GLY A 487 0.44 18.13 -21.63
C GLY A 487 1.05 16.76 -21.99
N CYS A 488 1.57 15.99 -21.03
CA CYS A 488 2.16 14.68 -21.30
C CYS A 488 1.11 13.56 -21.19
N HIS A 489 0.36 13.33 -22.26
CA HIS A 489 -0.75 12.36 -22.32
C HIS A 489 -0.37 10.97 -22.85
N THR A 490 0.93 10.68 -22.98
CA THR A 490 1.42 9.36 -23.44
C THR A 490 2.64 8.91 -22.65
N LEU A 491 2.83 7.59 -22.57
CA LEU A 491 3.95 6.99 -21.84
C LEU A 491 5.34 7.50 -22.31
N PRO A 492 5.64 7.61 -23.63
CA PRO A 492 6.93 8.15 -24.08
C PRO A 492 7.13 9.63 -23.73
N GLN A 493 6.06 10.42 -23.69
CA GLN A 493 6.12 11.81 -23.23
C GLN A 493 6.43 11.88 -21.72
N LEU A 494 5.76 11.10 -20.89
CA LEU A 494 6.05 11.07 -19.44
C LEU A 494 7.44 10.53 -19.13
N ALA A 495 7.88 9.48 -19.81
CA ALA A 495 9.23 8.93 -19.68
C ALA A 495 10.28 9.99 -20.03
N ALA A 496 10.12 10.66 -21.17
CA ALA A 496 11.00 11.75 -21.62
C ALA A 496 10.95 13.00 -20.73
N ARG A 497 9.80 13.31 -20.12
CA ARG A 497 9.58 14.50 -19.27
C ARG A 497 10.04 14.29 -17.84
N THR A 498 10.05 13.05 -17.32
CA THR A 498 10.26 12.78 -15.88
C THR A 498 11.39 11.80 -15.55
N GLY A 499 11.86 11.00 -16.50
CA GLY A 499 12.79 9.90 -16.26
C GLY A 499 12.16 8.67 -15.57
N ALA A 500 10.84 8.65 -15.34
CA ALA A 500 10.15 7.41 -14.98
C ALA A 500 10.23 6.41 -16.14
N THR A 501 10.08 5.12 -15.84
CA THR A 501 10.13 3.95 -16.74
C THR A 501 11.47 3.67 -17.44
N THR A 502 12.28 4.67 -17.73
CA THR A 502 13.49 4.56 -18.58
C THR A 502 14.60 3.65 -18.07
N VAL A 503 14.65 3.32 -16.78
CA VAL A 503 15.72 2.50 -16.18
C VAL A 503 15.32 1.02 -16.13
N CYS A 504 14.39 0.64 -15.25
CA CYS A 504 14.04 -0.77 -15.03
C CYS A 504 12.68 -1.19 -15.57
N GLY A 505 11.91 -0.29 -16.19
CA GLY A 505 10.50 -0.53 -16.59
C GLY A 505 9.52 -0.78 -15.43
N GLY A 506 9.99 -1.07 -14.22
CA GLY A 506 9.16 -1.55 -13.10
C GLY A 506 8.11 -0.58 -12.54
N CYS A 507 8.16 0.70 -12.89
CA CYS A 507 7.09 1.66 -12.55
C CYS A 507 6.08 1.88 -13.69
N THR A 508 6.27 1.29 -14.87
CA THR A 508 5.45 1.55 -16.07
C THR A 508 3.95 1.38 -15.83
N PRO A 509 3.45 0.29 -15.22
CA PRO A 509 2.01 0.12 -14.99
C PRO A 509 1.40 1.20 -14.08
N VAL A 510 2.18 1.81 -13.18
CA VAL A 510 1.75 2.92 -12.33
C VAL A 510 1.68 4.24 -13.13
N VAL A 511 2.59 4.42 -14.09
CA VAL A 511 2.58 5.59 -15.00
C VAL A 511 1.44 5.49 -16.01
N GLU A 512 1.15 4.29 -16.50
CA GLU A 512 0.01 4.02 -17.39
C GLU A 512 -1.33 4.13 -16.64
N GLU A 513 -1.41 3.69 -15.38
CA GLU A 513 -2.53 3.96 -14.48
C GLU A 513 -2.83 5.46 -14.37
N LEU A 514 -1.80 6.29 -14.14
CA LEU A 514 -1.98 7.75 -14.04
C LEU A 514 -2.40 8.40 -15.37
N LEU A 515 -2.11 7.75 -16.52
CA LEU A 515 -2.61 8.12 -17.84
C LEU A 515 -4.05 7.62 -18.13
N GLY A 516 -4.72 6.98 -17.16
CA GLY A 516 -6.06 6.44 -17.32
C GLY A 516 -6.12 5.03 -17.93
N SER A 517 -4.98 4.32 -17.98
CA SER A 517 -4.87 2.92 -18.44
C SER A 517 -4.41 2.01 -17.29
N PRO A 518 -5.29 1.69 -16.31
CA PRO A 518 -4.92 0.96 -15.10
C PRO A 518 -4.52 -0.50 -15.38
N ARG A 519 -3.21 -0.74 -15.52
CA ARG A 519 -2.60 -2.08 -15.64
C ARG A 519 -2.19 -2.70 -14.29
N LEU A 520 -2.75 -2.25 -13.17
CA LEU A 520 -2.47 -2.78 -11.83
C LEU A 520 -3.76 -3.14 -11.10
N GLN A 521 -3.93 -4.41 -10.79
CA GLN A 521 -5.14 -4.99 -10.18
C GLN A 521 -4.83 -5.52 -8.79
N ILE A 522 -5.82 -5.62 -7.91
CA ILE A 522 -5.65 -6.25 -6.59
C ILE A 522 -5.32 -7.73 -6.78
N ALA A 523 -4.31 -8.22 -6.06
CA ALA A 523 -3.84 -9.60 -6.11
C ALA A 523 -4.11 -10.33 -4.79
N ASP A 524 -4.63 -11.55 -4.92
CA ASP A 524 -4.77 -12.52 -3.83
C ASP A 524 -3.49 -13.33 -3.72
N VAL A 525 -2.97 -13.51 -2.50
CA VAL A 525 -1.79 -14.34 -2.24
C VAL A 525 -2.28 -15.76 -1.94
N ILE A 526 -2.39 -16.58 -2.98
CA ILE A 526 -2.98 -17.93 -2.90
C ILE A 526 -1.99 -19.01 -2.47
N GLY A 527 -0.77 -18.62 -2.10
CA GLY A 527 0.22 -19.52 -1.52
C GLY A 527 1.56 -18.84 -1.28
N ARG A 528 2.12 -19.07 -0.10
CA ARG A 528 3.45 -18.62 0.32
C ARG A 528 4.33 -19.80 0.72
N ARG A 529 5.55 -19.88 0.19
CA ARG A 529 6.56 -20.89 0.57
C ARG A 529 7.93 -20.24 0.76
N MET A 530 8.74 -20.77 1.66
CA MET A 530 10.15 -20.36 1.83
C MET A 530 11.06 -21.57 1.63
N PRO A 531 11.65 -21.76 0.43
CA PRO A 531 12.58 -22.86 0.17
C PRO A 531 13.81 -22.85 1.09
N ASN A 532 14.23 -21.66 1.55
CA ASN A 532 15.14 -21.47 2.67
C ASN A 532 14.98 -20.04 3.25
N ALA A 533 15.71 -19.73 4.31
CA ALA A 533 15.68 -18.41 4.98
C ALA A 533 16.02 -17.21 4.08
N ASN A 534 16.65 -17.44 2.93
CA ASN A 534 17.06 -16.39 1.99
C ASN A 534 16.16 -16.27 0.76
N HIS A 535 15.07 -17.05 0.65
CA HIS A 535 14.21 -17.05 -0.54
C HIS A 535 12.73 -17.21 -0.18
N VAL A 536 11.87 -16.39 -0.80
CA VAL A 536 10.41 -16.46 -0.68
C VAL A 536 9.76 -16.66 -2.04
N HIS A 537 8.91 -17.68 -2.13
CA HIS A 537 8.08 -18.01 -3.29
C HIS A 537 6.65 -17.57 -2.98
N LEU A 538 6.12 -16.66 -3.79
CA LEU A 538 4.73 -16.23 -3.73
C LEU A 538 3.98 -16.66 -5.00
N THR A 539 2.77 -17.16 -4.81
CA THR A 539 1.81 -17.45 -5.87
C THR A 539 0.66 -16.45 -5.79
N LEU A 540 0.48 -15.66 -6.84
CA LEU A 540 -0.42 -14.50 -6.89
C LEU A 540 -1.50 -14.69 -7.95
N ALA A 541 -2.76 -14.38 -7.61
CA ALA A 541 -3.86 -14.38 -8.56
C ALA A 541 -4.53 -12.99 -8.59
N PRO A 542 -4.69 -12.32 -9.75
CA PRO A 542 -5.51 -11.12 -9.83
C PRO A 542 -6.96 -11.44 -9.44
N VAL A 543 -7.57 -10.55 -8.65
CA VAL A 543 -8.90 -10.74 -8.07
C VAL A 543 -10.03 -10.36 -9.03
N GLN A 544 -9.77 -9.37 -9.89
CA GLN A 544 -10.80 -8.65 -10.64
C GLN A 544 -11.06 -9.25 -12.04
N VAL A 545 -10.05 -9.88 -12.64
CA VAL A 545 -10.15 -10.68 -13.88
C VAL A 545 -9.19 -11.89 -13.79
N PRO A 546 -9.36 -12.94 -14.62
CA PRO A 546 -8.43 -14.08 -14.65
C PRO A 546 -6.98 -13.66 -15.00
N PRO A 547 -5.96 -14.45 -14.61
CA PRO A 547 -4.57 -14.18 -14.98
C PRO A 547 -4.36 -14.15 -16.50
N THR A 548 -3.75 -13.08 -17.02
CA THR A 548 -3.35 -12.95 -18.42
C THR A 548 -2.19 -13.91 -18.71
N PRO A 549 -2.25 -14.79 -19.74
CA PRO A 549 -1.16 -15.69 -20.07
C PRO A 549 0.17 -14.95 -20.35
N SER A 550 1.24 -15.37 -19.70
CA SER A 550 2.60 -14.86 -19.94
C SER A 550 3.30 -15.58 -21.11
N ARG A 551 4.35 -14.99 -21.66
CA ARG A 551 5.43 -15.72 -22.35
C ARG A 551 6.55 -16.05 -21.36
N ALA A 552 7.20 -17.20 -21.53
CA ALA A 552 8.29 -17.62 -20.66
C ALA A 552 9.44 -16.59 -20.68
N GLY A 553 9.86 -16.12 -19.50
CA GLY A 553 10.83 -15.03 -19.32
C GLY A 553 10.22 -13.63 -19.10
N GLN A 554 8.90 -13.46 -19.24
CA GLN A 554 8.25 -12.20 -18.87
C GLN A 554 8.16 -11.99 -17.35
N TYR A 555 8.08 -10.73 -16.94
CA TYR A 555 7.95 -10.30 -15.54
C TYR A 555 6.58 -9.64 -15.27
N VAL A 556 6.20 -9.62 -14.00
CA VAL A 556 5.09 -8.79 -13.50
C VAL A 556 5.64 -7.68 -12.59
N VAL A 557 4.94 -6.55 -12.57
CA VAL A 557 5.14 -5.50 -11.57
C VAL A 557 4.23 -5.78 -10.39
N ILE A 558 4.80 -5.74 -9.19
CA ILE A 558 4.08 -5.94 -7.93
C ILE A 558 4.19 -4.65 -7.12
N GLN A 559 3.06 -4.18 -6.58
CA GLN A 559 3.02 -3.21 -5.50
C GLN A 559 2.60 -3.91 -4.21
N GLY A 560 3.36 -3.75 -3.14
CA GLY A 560 2.98 -4.16 -1.79
C GLY A 560 2.75 -2.94 -0.92
N ARG A 561 1.73 -2.99 -0.06
CA ARG A 561 1.41 -1.89 0.87
C ARG A 561 2.26 -1.97 2.13
N VAL A 562 3.45 -1.39 2.07
CA VAL A 562 4.42 -1.35 3.18
C VAL A 562 4.07 -0.18 4.09
N ALA A 563 3.55 -0.48 5.30
CA ALA A 563 3.21 0.51 6.33
C ALA A 563 2.35 1.69 5.80
N GLY A 564 1.26 1.36 5.10
CA GLY A 564 0.32 2.31 4.51
C GLY A 564 0.70 2.89 3.14
N ARG A 565 1.84 2.51 2.52
CA ARG A 565 2.31 3.10 1.25
C ARG A 565 2.74 2.05 0.21
N TRP A 566 2.55 2.34 -1.07
CA TRP A 566 2.83 1.40 -2.16
C TRP A 566 4.31 1.39 -2.55
N VAL A 567 5.02 0.33 -2.15
CA VAL A 567 6.38 0.07 -2.66
C VAL A 567 6.28 -0.83 -3.88
N THR A 568 6.94 -0.44 -4.97
CA THR A 568 6.82 -1.07 -6.29
C THR A 568 8.13 -1.73 -6.71
N ARG A 569 8.06 -2.99 -7.18
CA ARG A 569 9.21 -3.73 -7.77
C ARG A 569 8.72 -4.63 -8.92
N ALA A 570 9.61 -4.97 -9.85
CA ALA A 570 9.36 -5.94 -10.91
C ALA A 570 9.99 -7.30 -10.56
N TYR A 571 9.31 -8.39 -10.89
CA TYR A 571 9.78 -9.75 -10.64
C TYR A 571 9.45 -10.68 -11.81
N THR A 572 10.47 -11.36 -12.33
CA THR A 572 10.36 -12.30 -13.43
C THR A 572 9.60 -13.55 -13.00
N LEU A 573 8.60 -13.95 -13.80
CA LEU A 573 7.73 -15.08 -13.48
C LEU A 573 8.50 -16.40 -13.53
N VAL A 574 8.10 -17.35 -12.68
CA VAL A 574 8.46 -18.76 -12.79
C VAL A 574 7.29 -19.66 -13.18
N SER A 575 6.07 -19.12 -13.34
CA SER A 575 4.94 -19.88 -13.87
C SER A 575 5.10 -20.20 -15.37
N PRO A 576 4.54 -21.33 -15.87
CA PRO A 576 4.64 -21.72 -17.27
C PRO A 576 3.93 -20.73 -18.20
N GLY A 577 4.56 -20.42 -19.33
CA GLY A 577 4.01 -19.55 -20.37
C GLY A 577 2.87 -20.19 -21.17
N GLY A 578 2.13 -19.35 -21.90
CA GLY A 578 1.03 -19.76 -22.78
C GLY A 578 -0.24 -20.22 -22.05
N ARG A 579 -0.30 -20.13 -20.72
CA ARG A 579 -1.43 -20.61 -19.91
C ARG A 579 -1.97 -19.50 -19.00
N SER A 580 -3.29 -19.45 -18.84
CA SER A 580 -3.95 -18.63 -17.80
C SER A 580 -3.84 -19.39 -16.48
N VAL A 581 -2.78 -19.12 -15.74
CA VAL A 581 -2.47 -19.70 -14.42
C VAL A 581 -2.04 -18.58 -13.46
N PRO A 582 -2.17 -18.78 -12.14
CA PRO A 582 -1.61 -17.85 -11.16
C PRO A 582 -0.13 -17.53 -11.43
N TYR A 583 0.25 -16.29 -11.12
CA TYR A 583 1.61 -15.79 -11.29
C TYR A 583 2.49 -16.29 -10.15
N GLU A 584 3.47 -17.14 -10.45
CA GLU A 584 4.49 -17.55 -9.48
C GLU A 584 5.73 -16.65 -9.61
N ILE A 585 6.25 -16.18 -8.47
CA ILE A 585 7.51 -15.44 -8.39
C ILE A 585 8.43 -16.02 -7.31
N MET A 586 9.73 -16.11 -7.63
CA MET A 586 10.77 -16.58 -6.72
C MET A 586 11.72 -15.42 -6.41
N VAL A 587 11.71 -14.94 -5.16
CA VAL A 587 12.44 -13.73 -4.73
C VAL A 587 13.56 -14.12 -3.77
N LYS A 588 14.78 -13.66 -4.05
CA LYS A 588 15.88 -13.70 -3.08
C LYS A 588 15.74 -12.53 -2.09
N ARG A 589 15.75 -12.85 -0.81
CA ARG A 589 15.82 -11.91 0.31
C ARG A 589 17.16 -11.17 0.23
N ASP A 590 17.09 -9.86 0.27
CA ASP A 590 18.24 -8.99 0.55
C ASP A 590 18.13 -8.63 2.04
N GLU A 591 19.17 -8.88 2.84
CA GLU A 591 19.20 -8.54 4.27
C GLU A 591 18.95 -7.05 4.52
N LEU A 592 19.25 -6.22 3.52
CA LEU A 592 19.26 -4.77 3.59
C LEU A 592 18.31 -4.13 2.55
N GLY A 593 17.63 -4.89 1.70
CA GLY A 593 16.68 -4.33 0.72
C GLY A 593 15.26 -4.15 1.29
N LEU A 594 14.68 -2.94 1.21
CA LEU A 594 13.39 -2.61 1.84
C LEU A 594 12.26 -3.58 1.46
N PHE A 595 12.09 -3.85 0.16
CA PHE A 595 10.96 -4.63 -0.35
C PHE A 595 11.20 -6.14 -0.29
N SER A 596 12.37 -6.63 -0.73
CA SER A 596 12.68 -8.07 -0.73
C SER A 596 12.81 -8.64 0.69
N ARG A 597 13.26 -7.84 1.66
CA ARG A 597 13.19 -8.20 3.08
C ARG A 597 11.75 -8.24 3.58
N TRP A 598 10.96 -7.20 3.31
CA TRP A 598 9.55 -7.16 3.71
C TRP A 598 8.75 -8.35 3.12
N LEU A 599 8.99 -8.74 1.86
CA LEU A 599 8.38 -9.93 1.25
C LEU A 599 8.71 -11.24 1.98
N ALA A 600 9.93 -11.37 2.52
CA ALA A 600 10.39 -12.58 3.18
C ALA A 600 10.04 -12.62 4.69
N ASP A 601 10.07 -11.46 5.35
CA ASP A 601 10.05 -11.35 6.82
C ASP A 601 8.70 -10.89 7.38
N VAL A 602 7.85 -10.25 6.56
CA VAL A 602 6.60 -9.59 7.02
C VAL A 602 5.40 -9.94 6.15
N ALA A 603 5.54 -9.92 4.82
CA ALA A 603 4.41 -10.15 3.91
C ALA A 603 3.95 -11.61 3.96
N ASP A 604 2.64 -11.80 4.05
CA ASP A 604 1.93 -13.04 4.27
C ASP A 604 0.74 -13.19 3.28
N GLU A 605 -0.18 -14.11 3.58
CA GLU A 605 -1.39 -14.31 2.77
C GLU A 605 -2.45 -13.21 3.01
N GLU A 606 -2.27 -12.38 4.05
CA GLU A 606 -3.17 -11.32 4.50
C GLU A 606 -2.58 -9.92 4.27
N THR A 607 -1.71 -9.82 3.27
CA THR A 607 -1.00 -8.60 2.88
C THR A 607 -1.63 -8.00 1.62
N LEU A 608 -1.87 -6.69 1.59
CA LEU A 608 -2.49 -6.04 0.44
C LEU A 608 -1.49 -5.85 -0.71
N PHE A 609 -1.70 -6.64 -1.78
CA PHE A 609 -0.91 -6.59 -3.01
C PHE A 609 -1.68 -6.07 -4.22
N ARG A 610 -0.94 -5.49 -5.16
CA ARG A 610 -1.36 -5.28 -6.55
C ARG A 610 -0.37 -5.94 -7.50
N VAL A 611 -0.85 -6.48 -8.61
CA VAL A 611 -0.02 -7.08 -9.67
C VAL A 611 -0.40 -6.56 -11.05
N SER A 612 0.55 -6.54 -11.97
CA SER A 612 0.31 -6.17 -13.37
C SER A 612 0.02 -7.38 -14.26
N GLU A 613 -0.39 -7.09 -15.49
CA GLU A 613 -0.24 -8.04 -16.60
C GLU A 613 1.25 -8.39 -16.83
N PRO A 614 1.57 -9.58 -17.37
CA PRO A 614 2.95 -9.94 -17.73
C PRO A 614 3.50 -9.06 -18.85
N THR A 615 4.78 -8.67 -18.75
CA THR A 615 5.43 -7.80 -19.73
C THR A 615 6.94 -8.08 -19.84
N GLY A 616 7.61 -7.42 -20.79
CA GLY A 616 9.02 -7.58 -21.10
C GLY A 616 9.28 -8.25 -22.46
N GLU A 617 10.37 -7.85 -23.10
CA GLU A 617 10.77 -8.28 -24.46
C GLU A 617 11.76 -9.46 -24.48
N VAL A 618 12.37 -9.75 -23.33
CA VAL A 618 13.32 -10.86 -23.11
C VAL A 618 12.55 -12.12 -22.73
N CYS A 619 11.81 -12.65 -23.71
CA CYS A 619 11.02 -13.87 -23.55
C CYS A 619 11.20 -14.82 -24.74
N LEU A 620 10.67 -16.05 -24.59
CA LEU A 620 10.49 -16.99 -25.70
C LEU A 620 9.47 -16.42 -26.70
N ARG A 621 9.79 -16.47 -27.98
CA ARG A 621 8.97 -16.00 -29.10
C ARG A 621 8.45 -17.20 -29.88
N ASP A 622 7.38 -16.96 -30.64
CA ASP A 622 6.78 -17.98 -31.49
C ASP A 622 7.67 -18.28 -32.72
N GLU A 623 8.60 -17.37 -33.04
CA GLU A 623 9.66 -17.50 -34.04
C GLU A 623 10.85 -18.38 -33.59
N ASP A 624 10.95 -18.73 -32.30
CA ASP A 624 12.12 -19.41 -31.74
C ASP A 624 12.04 -20.94 -31.94
N GLU A 625 12.23 -21.40 -33.18
CA GLU A 625 12.14 -22.82 -33.55
C GLU A 625 13.36 -23.66 -33.11
N GLY A 626 14.51 -23.04 -32.85
CA GLY A 626 15.78 -23.71 -32.54
C GLY A 626 16.03 -24.02 -31.04
N PRO A 627 17.19 -24.62 -30.70
CA PRO A 627 17.55 -24.93 -29.32
C PRO A 627 17.66 -23.70 -28.42
N ILE A 628 17.15 -23.81 -27.20
CA ILE A 628 17.18 -22.73 -26.21
C ILE A 628 18.28 -23.01 -25.19
N HIS A 629 19.22 -22.09 -25.05
CA HIS A 629 20.25 -22.13 -24.00
C HIS A 629 19.95 -21.07 -22.94
N VAL A 630 20.06 -21.41 -21.66
CA VAL A 630 19.87 -20.46 -20.55
C VAL A 630 21.10 -20.51 -19.65
N LEU A 631 21.76 -19.37 -19.44
CA LEU A 631 22.91 -19.30 -18.53
C LEU A 631 22.64 -18.25 -17.46
N ALA A 632 22.44 -18.72 -16.23
CA ALA A 632 21.84 -17.95 -15.15
C ALA A 632 22.76 -17.80 -13.93
N GLY A 633 22.82 -16.59 -13.36
CA GLY A 633 23.59 -16.27 -12.15
C GLY A 633 22.69 -15.98 -10.94
N GLY A 634 22.82 -16.77 -9.88
CA GLY A 634 22.05 -16.59 -8.64
C GLY A 634 20.55 -16.67 -8.87
N ILE A 635 19.80 -15.68 -8.37
CA ILE A 635 18.33 -15.61 -8.55
C ILE A 635 17.89 -15.32 -10.00
N GLY A 636 18.82 -14.96 -10.90
CA GLY A 636 18.54 -14.82 -12.35
C GLY A 636 18.19 -16.12 -13.07
N ILE A 637 17.94 -17.21 -12.35
CA ILE A 637 17.42 -18.47 -12.86
C ILE A 637 15.95 -18.40 -13.27
N THR A 638 15.18 -17.42 -12.77
CA THR A 638 13.72 -17.42 -12.88
C THR A 638 13.17 -17.49 -14.33
N PRO A 639 13.76 -16.83 -15.35
CA PRO A 639 13.37 -17.06 -16.75
C PRO A 639 13.59 -18.51 -17.21
N GLY A 640 14.66 -19.14 -16.74
CA GLY A 640 15.01 -20.54 -17.02
C GLY A 640 14.02 -21.54 -16.41
N ILE A 641 13.50 -21.26 -15.21
CA ILE A 641 12.43 -22.06 -14.61
C ILE A 641 11.13 -21.96 -15.43
N ALA A 642 10.73 -20.73 -15.81
CA ALA A 642 9.58 -20.53 -16.67
C ALA A 642 9.74 -21.22 -18.05
N LEU A 643 10.94 -21.14 -18.63
CA LEU A 643 11.28 -21.85 -19.88
C LEU A 643 11.17 -23.36 -19.71
N ALA A 644 11.79 -23.96 -18.67
CA ALA A 644 11.69 -25.40 -18.40
C ALA A 644 10.23 -25.87 -18.25
N ARG A 645 9.45 -25.22 -17.37
CA ARG A 645 8.03 -25.53 -17.15
C ARG A 645 7.15 -25.34 -18.39
N THR A 646 7.56 -24.49 -19.32
CA THR A 646 6.88 -24.32 -20.62
C THR A 646 7.28 -25.43 -21.60
N LEU A 647 8.57 -25.72 -21.73
CA LEU A 647 9.12 -26.66 -22.72
C LEU A 647 8.87 -28.14 -22.39
N VAL A 648 8.54 -28.47 -21.14
CA VAL A 648 7.88 -29.73 -20.74
C VAL A 648 6.62 -30.03 -21.58
N HIS A 649 5.95 -28.99 -22.08
CA HIS A 649 4.70 -29.09 -22.83
C HIS A 649 4.79 -28.57 -24.27
N ASP A 650 6.01 -28.38 -24.80
CA ASP A 650 6.21 -27.84 -26.14
C ASP A 650 5.91 -28.91 -27.22
N PRO A 651 4.91 -28.70 -28.09
CA PRO A 651 4.57 -29.67 -29.14
C PRO A 651 5.65 -29.81 -30.22
N ALA A 652 6.60 -28.87 -30.30
CA ALA A 652 7.76 -28.95 -31.17
C ALA A 652 8.96 -29.69 -30.54
N GLY A 653 8.93 -29.99 -29.24
CA GLY A 653 10.01 -30.70 -28.54
C GLY A 653 11.36 -29.96 -28.51
N ARG A 654 11.35 -28.62 -28.52
CA ARG A 654 12.58 -27.80 -28.58
C ARG A 654 13.48 -28.07 -27.39
N ALA A 655 14.75 -28.35 -27.68
CA ALA A 655 15.74 -28.66 -26.66
C ALA A 655 16.04 -27.44 -25.75
N LEU A 656 16.15 -27.68 -24.45
CA LEU A 656 16.58 -26.71 -23.45
C LEU A 656 17.90 -27.15 -22.82
N VAL A 657 18.91 -26.28 -22.84
CA VAL A 657 20.21 -26.49 -22.18
C VAL A 657 20.46 -25.37 -21.17
N LEU A 658 20.20 -25.67 -19.90
CA LEU A 658 20.26 -24.71 -18.79
C LEU A 658 21.56 -24.88 -17.98
N HIS A 659 22.24 -23.78 -17.66
CA HIS A 659 23.37 -23.75 -16.72
C HIS A 659 23.10 -22.75 -15.58
N TRP A 660 23.09 -23.21 -14.33
CA TRP A 660 22.88 -22.37 -13.15
C TRP A 660 24.16 -22.20 -12.33
N SER A 661 24.72 -20.98 -12.30
CA SER A 661 25.83 -20.62 -11.41
C SER A 661 25.31 -19.95 -10.13
N ALA A 662 25.63 -20.52 -8.97
CA ALA A 662 25.19 -20.03 -7.66
C ALA A 662 26.38 -19.84 -6.69
N ARG A 663 26.22 -19.16 -5.54
CA ARG A 663 27.36 -18.96 -4.62
C ARG A 663 27.60 -20.21 -3.79
N HIS A 664 26.55 -20.76 -3.20
CA HIS A 664 26.57 -21.97 -2.38
C HIS A 664 25.46 -22.95 -2.83
N PRO A 665 25.51 -24.25 -2.49
CA PRO A 665 24.50 -25.20 -2.95
C PRO A 665 23.07 -24.84 -2.52
N GLU A 666 22.90 -24.26 -1.33
CA GLU A 666 21.62 -23.82 -0.79
C GLU A 666 20.98 -22.65 -1.55
N ASP A 667 21.72 -21.93 -2.42
CA ASP A 667 21.13 -20.96 -3.35
C ASP A 667 20.31 -21.65 -4.47
N LEU A 668 20.49 -22.95 -4.72
CA LEU A 668 19.88 -23.71 -5.82
C LEU A 668 18.43 -24.14 -5.49
N VAL A 669 17.59 -23.19 -5.07
CA VAL A 669 16.25 -23.38 -4.47
C VAL A 669 15.19 -24.14 -5.29
N LEU A 670 15.48 -24.49 -6.55
CA LEU A 670 14.58 -25.24 -7.45
C LEU A 670 15.32 -26.38 -8.18
N ALA A 671 16.48 -26.82 -7.67
CA ALA A 671 17.25 -27.93 -8.23
C ALA A 671 16.45 -29.24 -8.33
N GLU A 672 15.77 -29.63 -7.25
CA GLU A 672 14.97 -30.86 -7.18
C GLU A 672 13.83 -30.87 -8.23
N GLU A 673 13.28 -29.69 -8.56
CA GLU A 673 12.27 -29.57 -9.61
C GLU A 673 12.90 -29.74 -11.00
N LEU A 674 14.06 -29.11 -11.26
CA LEU A 674 14.78 -29.27 -12.52
C LEU A 674 15.24 -30.71 -12.74
N ASP A 675 15.71 -31.41 -11.70
CA ASP A 675 16.04 -32.83 -11.75
C ASP A 675 14.81 -33.69 -12.09
N ALA A 676 13.66 -33.43 -11.47
CA ALA A 676 12.41 -34.15 -11.77
C ALA A 676 11.92 -33.89 -13.21
N LEU A 677 12.05 -32.66 -13.71
CA LEU A 677 11.67 -32.32 -15.10
C LEU A 677 12.62 -32.98 -16.11
N CYS A 678 13.94 -32.87 -15.94
CA CYS A 678 14.92 -33.37 -16.90
C CYS A 678 15.01 -34.91 -16.88
N SER A 679 14.79 -35.57 -15.73
CA SER A 679 14.71 -37.04 -15.66
C SER A 679 13.45 -37.64 -16.29
N THR A 680 12.47 -36.81 -16.67
CA THR A 680 11.23 -37.22 -17.33
C THR A 680 11.19 -36.81 -18.82
N HIS A 681 12.08 -35.91 -19.27
CA HIS A 681 12.03 -35.30 -20.61
C HIS A 681 13.44 -35.15 -21.20
N ASP A 682 13.84 -36.08 -22.09
CA ASP A 682 15.21 -36.14 -22.67
C ASP A 682 15.65 -34.87 -23.41
N HIS A 683 14.70 -34.03 -23.86
CA HIS A 683 14.96 -32.75 -24.52
C HIS A 683 15.28 -31.60 -23.55
N LEU A 684 15.13 -31.81 -22.24
CA LEU A 684 15.46 -30.84 -21.20
C LEU A 684 16.73 -31.29 -20.47
N GLN A 685 17.77 -30.46 -20.49
CA GLN A 685 19.05 -30.74 -19.85
C GLN A 685 19.45 -29.55 -18.98
N TRP A 686 19.94 -29.83 -17.77
CA TRP A 686 20.43 -28.80 -16.86
C TRP A 686 21.74 -29.19 -16.18
N THR A 687 22.57 -28.18 -15.91
CA THR A 687 23.81 -28.28 -15.15
C THR A 687 23.90 -27.13 -14.14
N TRP A 688 24.75 -27.27 -13.13
CA TRP A 688 24.98 -26.22 -12.14
C TRP A 688 26.44 -26.11 -11.72
N ARG A 689 26.80 -24.95 -11.16
CA ARG A 689 28.12 -24.66 -10.60
C ARG A 689 28.02 -23.91 -9.28
N CYS A 690 28.56 -24.50 -8.21
CA CYS A 690 28.74 -23.85 -6.92
C CYS A 690 30.04 -23.05 -6.95
N THR A 691 29.92 -21.74 -7.14
CA THR A 691 31.07 -20.87 -7.46
C THR A 691 32.05 -20.68 -6.29
N SER A 692 31.62 -20.91 -5.04
CA SER A 692 32.52 -20.95 -3.87
C SER A 692 33.41 -22.20 -3.83
N ARG A 693 33.09 -23.26 -4.58
CA ARG A 693 33.84 -24.54 -4.63
C ARG A 693 34.53 -24.79 -5.98
N GLN A 694 33.92 -24.31 -7.08
CA GLN A 694 34.31 -24.63 -8.47
C GLN A 694 34.71 -23.40 -9.28
N GLY A 695 34.82 -22.23 -8.65
CA GLY A 695 35.07 -20.95 -9.33
C GLY A 695 33.89 -20.48 -10.19
N ARG A 696 34.08 -19.36 -10.91
CA ARG A 696 33.07 -18.85 -11.87
C ARG A 696 33.01 -19.75 -13.11
N LEU A 697 31.94 -19.62 -13.90
CA LEU A 697 31.83 -20.31 -15.20
C LEU A 697 32.94 -19.85 -16.16
N ASP A 698 33.56 -20.81 -16.85
CA ASP A 698 34.74 -20.61 -17.70
C ASP A 698 34.44 -20.81 -19.20
N ALA A 699 35.29 -20.22 -20.05
CA ALA A 699 35.14 -20.26 -21.51
C ALA A 699 35.17 -21.69 -22.09
N ALA A 700 35.96 -22.59 -21.51
CA ALA A 700 36.11 -23.96 -22.00
C ALA A 700 34.86 -24.82 -21.71
N THR A 701 34.15 -24.51 -20.63
CA THR A 701 32.84 -25.09 -20.31
C THR A 701 31.76 -24.55 -21.23
N VAL A 702 31.68 -23.23 -21.42
CA VAL A 702 30.73 -22.61 -22.36
C VAL A 702 30.92 -23.13 -23.79
N ALA A 703 32.16 -23.24 -24.28
CA ALA A 703 32.45 -23.75 -25.62
C ALA A 703 32.18 -25.27 -25.80
N ARG A 704 32.06 -26.03 -24.70
CA ARG A 704 31.77 -27.47 -24.70
C ARG A 704 30.28 -27.77 -24.58
N GLU A 705 29.58 -27.03 -23.71
CA GLU A 705 28.19 -27.30 -23.31
C GLU A 705 27.17 -26.35 -23.96
N HIS A 706 27.62 -25.20 -24.47
CA HIS A 706 26.79 -24.19 -25.15
C HIS A 706 27.45 -23.72 -26.46
N ALA A 707 27.92 -24.66 -27.29
CA ALA A 707 28.37 -24.36 -28.65
C ALA A 707 27.19 -23.86 -29.52
N TYR A 708 27.43 -22.89 -30.41
CA TYR A 708 26.36 -22.36 -31.25
C TYR A 708 25.90 -23.37 -32.31
N THR A 709 24.59 -23.51 -32.47
CA THR A 709 23.94 -24.19 -33.60
C THR A 709 22.98 -23.22 -34.29
N GLU A 710 22.79 -23.38 -35.61
CA GLU A 710 21.94 -22.46 -36.39
C GLU A 710 20.50 -22.45 -35.83
N GLY A 711 19.92 -21.25 -35.72
CA GLY A 711 18.60 -21.04 -35.09
C GLY A 711 18.57 -21.06 -33.56
N ALA A 712 19.66 -21.41 -32.87
CA ALA A 712 19.67 -21.42 -31.40
C ALA A 712 19.60 -20.02 -30.77
N VAL A 713 18.98 -19.91 -29.59
CA VAL A 713 18.80 -18.66 -28.83
C VAL A 713 19.35 -18.82 -27.41
N ALA A 714 20.15 -17.87 -26.94
CA ALA A 714 20.72 -17.85 -25.60
C ALA A 714 20.09 -16.76 -24.73
N PHE A 715 19.63 -17.10 -23.53
CA PHE A 715 19.17 -16.16 -22.51
C PHE A 715 20.24 -15.99 -21.42
N LEU A 716 20.66 -14.75 -21.16
CA LEU A 716 21.63 -14.38 -20.12
C LEU A 716 20.99 -13.53 -19.03
N CYS A 717 20.98 -14.05 -17.81
CA CYS A 717 20.30 -13.45 -16.66
C CYS A 717 21.14 -13.58 -15.38
N GLY A 718 21.00 -12.60 -14.47
CA GLY A 718 21.75 -12.53 -13.22
C GLY A 718 22.63 -11.27 -13.12
N PRO A 719 23.61 -11.23 -12.19
CA PRO A 719 24.46 -10.05 -11.98
C PRO A 719 25.26 -9.63 -13.22
N GLU A 720 25.42 -8.32 -13.44
CA GLU A 720 26.08 -7.76 -14.63
C GLU A 720 27.47 -8.37 -14.90
N GLY A 721 28.32 -8.52 -13.87
CA GLY A 721 29.64 -9.16 -14.00
C GLY A 721 29.64 -10.65 -14.31
N TYR A 722 28.50 -11.34 -14.14
CA TYR A 722 28.28 -12.69 -14.65
C TYR A 722 27.82 -12.62 -16.12
N VAL A 723 26.79 -11.82 -16.40
CA VAL A 723 26.21 -11.61 -17.73
C VAL A 723 27.28 -11.18 -18.74
N ALA A 724 28.06 -10.15 -18.47
CA ALA A 724 29.12 -9.65 -19.36
C ALA A 724 30.29 -10.65 -19.55
N ALA A 725 30.55 -11.50 -18.55
CA ALA A 725 31.53 -12.57 -18.69
C ALA A 725 31.02 -13.69 -19.61
N VAL A 726 29.77 -14.12 -19.43
CA VAL A 726 29.15 -15.18 -20.23
C VAL A 726 28.82 -14.72 -21.65
N GLU A 727 28.39 -13.46 -21.87
CA GLU A 727 28.23 -12.87 -23.20
C GLU A 727 29.54 -12.99 -24.00
N ARG A 728 30.67 -12.57 -23.40
CA ARG A 728 32.00 -12.73 -24.01
C ARG A 728 32.38 -14.20 -24.27
N HIS A 729 31.96 -15.15 -23.43
CA HIS A 729 32.24 -16.57 -23.62
C HIS A 729 31.39 -17.19 -24.74
N LEU A 730 30.09 -16.86 -24.84
CA LEU A 730 29.24 -17.27 -25.97
C LEU A 730 29.74 -16.67 -27.30
N ARG A 731 30.12 -15.39 -27.29
CA ARG A 731 30.69 -14.72 -28.48
C ARG A 731 32.01 -15.35 -28.93
N ALA A 732 32.82 -15.88 -28.00
CA ALA A 732 34.00 -16.68 -28.32
C ALA A 732 33.66 -18.10 -28.81
N ALA A 733 32.52 -18.67 -28.39
CA ALA A 733 31.96 -19.94 -28.86
C ALA A 733 31.12 -19.81 -30.15
N GLY A 734 31.25 -18.71 -30.89
CA GLY A 734 30.66 -18.51 -32.23
C GLY A 734 29.25 -17.91 -32.27
N TRP A 735 28.63 -17.60 -31.13
CA TRP A 735 27.24 -17.10 -31.10
C TRP A 735 27.06 -15.75 -31.80
N PRO A 736 26.07 -15.58 -32.69
CA PRO A 736 25.60 -14.27 -33.17
C PRO A 736 25.16 -13.36 -32.01
N ARG A 737 25.16 -12.05 -32.20
CA ARG A 737 24.79 -11.09 -31.14
C ARG A 737 23.28 -11.02 -30.96
N GLU A 738 22.58 -11.03 -32.08
CA GLU A 738 21.13 -11.14 -32.26
C GLU A 738 20.53 -12.41 -31.64
N ALA A 739 21.33 -13.49 -31.52
CA ALA A 739 20.95 -14.74 -30.87
C ALA A 739 21.10 -14.72 -29.33
N ILE A 740 21.78 -13.70 -28.76
CA ILE A 740 21.99 -13.57 -27.32
C ILE A 740 21.02 -12.50 -26.78
N ARG A 741 20.04 -12.94 -25.98
CA ARG A 741 19.06 -12.09 -25.30
C ARG A 741 19.50 -11.86 -23.86
N ILE A 742 19.50 -10.60 -23.44
CA ILE A 742 20.06 -10.17 -22.15
C ILE A 742 19.06 -9.28 -21.43
N GLU A 743 18.76 -9.64 -20.18
CA GLU A 743 17.97 -8.82 -19.27
C GLU A 743 18.82 -7.64 -18.77
N ARG A 744 18.49 -6.40 -19.18
CA ARG A 744 19.24 -5.17 -18.84
C ARG A 744 18.31 -4.05 -18.36
N PHE A 745 18.76 -3.24 -17.40
CA PHE A 745 17.96 -2.23 -16.71
C PHE A 745 18.60 -0.81 -16.70
N ALA A 746 18.89 -0.22 -17.87
CA ALA A 746 19.29 1.18 -18.09
C ALA A 746 19.44 1.49 -19.61
N SER A 747 19.37 2.71 -20.16
CA SER A 747 18.74 3.99 -19.75
C SER A 747 18.64 4.89 -21.02
N ALA A 748 17.96 6.05 -20.98
CA ALA A 748 17.63 6.85 -22.17
C ALA A 748 18.47 8.13 -22.36
N VAL A 749 19.03 8.33 -23.57
CA VAL A 749 19.75 9.53 -24.05
C VAL A 749 19.42 9.74 -25.54
N SER A 750 19.50 10.97 -26.07
CA SER A 750 19.36 11.26 -27.52
C SER A 750 20.69 11.44 -28.25
N ASP A 751 20.69 11.37 -29.59
CA ASP A 751 21.88 11.38 -30.46
C ASP A 751 22.79 12.61 -30.33
N THR A 752 22.33 13.67 -29.65
CA THR A 752 23.08 14.89 -29.32
C THR A 752 23.89 14.80 -28.02
N GLY A 753 23.68 13.77 -27.20
CA GLY A 753 24.24 13.65 -25.85
C GLY A 753 23.54 14.49 -24.78
N GLU A 754 22.47 15.22 -25.14
CA GLU A 754 21.69 16.01 -24.18
C GLU A 754 20.68 15.13 -23.40
N LEU A 755 20.57 15.39 -22.10
CA LEU A 755 19.43 14.94 -21.29
C LEU A 755 18.19 15.78 -21.65
N ARG A 756 17.06 15.13 -21.94
CA ARG A 756 15.79 15.82 -22.19
C ARG A 756 15.37 16.58 -20.93
N PRO A 757 15.07 17.89 -21.01
CA PRO A 757 14.86 18.72 -19.83
C PRO A 757 13.58 18.37 -19.07
N ARG A 758 13.72 18.15 -17.76
CA ARG A 758 12.64 17.92 -16.80
C ARG A 758 12.00 19.27 -16.38
N PRO A 759 10.66 19.36 -16.19
CA PRO A 759 10.04 20.56 -15.64
C PRO A 759 10.41 20.78 -14.16
N PRO A 760 10.30 22.02 -13.63
CA PRO A 760 10.51 22.33 -12.21
C PRO A 760 9.53 21.59 -11.29
N ARG A 761 9.86 21.49 -9.99
CA ARG A 761 9.28 20.52 -9.06
C ARG A 761 8.62 21.23 -7.87
N ARG A 762 7.41 21.76 -8.11
CA ARG A 762 6.66 22.54 -7.12
C ARG A 762 6.36 21.75 -5.84
N THR A 763 6.88 22.24 -4.72
CA THR A 763 6.92 21.55 -3.44
C THR A 763 5.62 21.62 -2.66
N THR A 764 5.35 20.58 -1.87
CA THR A 764 4.35 20.60 -0.79
C THR A 764 4.77 21.55 0.32
N THR A 765 3.91 22.49 0.70
CA THR A 765 4.12 23.36 1.86
C THR A 765 3.83 22.59 3.16
N SER A 766 4.77 21.77 3.61
CA SER A 766 4.86 21.39 5.02
C SER A 766 5.37 22.58 5.83
N SER A 767 4.97 22.71 7.10
CA SER A 767 5.54 23.73 7.99
C SER A 767 7.02 23.43 8.29
N MET A 768 7.81 24.49 8.51
CA MET A 768 9.25 24.39 8.75
C MET A 768 9.60 23.72 10.09
N ASP A 769 8.64 23.63 11.01
CA ASP A 769 8.84 23.16 12.39
C ASP A 769 9.06 21.65 12.52
N ALA A 770 8.85 20.87 11.44
CA ALA A 770 8.91 19.41 11.45
C ALA A 770 10.22 18.81 10.88
N ILE A 771 11.13 19.62 10.33
CA ILE A 771 12.41 19.12 9.79
C ILE A 771 13.41 18.97 10.96
N PRO A 772 14.05 17.79 11.14
CA PRO A 772 15.11 17.61 12.13
C PRO A 772 16.23 18.65 11.94
N ARG A 773 16.87 19.08 13.04
CA ARG A 773 18.07 19.93 12.93
C ARG A 773 19.18 19.16 12.21
N ARG A 774 19.39 19.49 10.94
CA ARG A 774 20.51 19.00 10.12
C ARG A 774 21.82 19.16 10.88
N VAL A 775 22.66 18.13 10.82
CA VAL A 775 23.98 18.13 11.48
C VAL A 775 24.93 18.99 10.65
N LEU A 776 25.01 20.27 11.03
CA LEU A 776 26.08 21.18 10.63
C LEU A 776 27.32 20.79 11.41
N HIS A 777 28.37 20.33 10.73
CA HIS A 777 29.60 19.89 11.38
C HIS A 777 30.79 20.05 10.45
N ASP A 778 31.83 20.71 10.93
CA ASP A 778 33.02 21.07 10.15
C ASP A 778 34.07 19.93 10.10
N SER A 779 33.64 18.69 10.31
CA SER A 779 34.54 17.52 10.37
C SER A 779 33.87 16.24 9.89
N PHE A 780 34.70 15.39 9.29
CA PHE A 780 34.37 14.00 8.95
C PHE A 780 34.20 13.11 10.19
N PHE A 781 34.84 13.48 11.30
CA PHE A 781 34.80 12.67 12.53
C PHE A 781 33.51 12.92 13.31
N LEU A 782 33.09 11.88 14.05
CA LEU A 782 32.16 12.07 15.16
C LEU A 782 32.83 12.96 16.21
N ASP A 783 32.03 13.76 16.93
CA ASP A 783 32.59 14.50 18.06
C ASP A 783 33.06 13.53 19.17
N GLY A 784 33.87 14.05 20.11
CA GLY A 784 34.43 13.28 21.21
C GLY A 784 33.39 12.68 22.19
N SER A 785 32.09 12.86 21.98
CA SER A 785 31.01 12.27 22.80
C SER A 785 30.65 10.82 22.42
N GLY A 786 31.39 10.21 21.48
CA GLY A 786 31.37 8.78 21.19
C GLY A 786 30.01 8.28 20.69
N ARG A 787 29.45 7.24 21.34
CA ARG A 787 28.16 6.65 20.95
C ARG A 787 27.02 7.68 20.92
N SER A 788 27.06 8.70 21.77
CA SER A 788 26.04 9.75 21.80
C SER A 788 26.14 10.71 20.61
N SER A 789 27.26 10.74 19.88
CA SER A 789 27.37 11.42 18.59
C SER A 789 26.67 10.62 17.50
N MET A 790 27.03 9.35 17.34
CA MET A 790 26.46 8.46 16.32
C MET A 790 24.94 8.33 16.45
N LEU A 791 24.41 8.20 17.68
CA LEU A 791 22.97 8.19 17.93
C LEU A 791 22.24 9.46 17.42
N ARG A 792 22.86 10.64 17.46
CA ARG A 792 22.26 11.88 16.97
C ARG A 792 22.32 11.98 15.44
N GLU A 793 23.45 11.56 14.85
CA GLU A 793 23.65 11.61 13.40
C GLU A 793 22.77 10.57 12.68
N ALA A 794 22.68 9.35 13.21
CA ALA A 794 21.77 8.32 12.73
C ALA A 794 20.30 8.75 12.82
N ASP A 795 19.88 9.29 13.97
CA ASP A 795 18.51 9.75 14.19
C ASP A 795 18.13 10.91 13.26
N SER A 796 19.03 11.87 13.05
CA SER A 796 18.85 13.00 12.12
C SER A 796 18.79 12.54 10.66
N PHE A 797 19.72 11.67 10.22
CA PHE A 797 19.72 11.11 8.86
C PHE A 797 18.46 10.29 8.57
N LEU A 798 18.10 9.35 9.44
CA LEU A 798 16.93 8.50 9.25
C LEU A 798 15.63 9.33 9.26
N ALA A 799 15.53 10.33 10.13
CA ALA A 799 14.38 11.23 10.14
C ALA A 799 14.30 12.11 8.88
N GLU A 800 15.41 12.65 8.37
CA GLU A 800 15.41 13.41 7.10
C GLU A 800 15.08 12.51 5.89
N MET A 801 15.74 11.34 5.77
CA MET A 801 15.49 10.39 4.67
C MET A 801 14.03 9.95 4.63
N TYR A 802 13.51 9.43 5.75
CA TYR A 802 12.16 8.88 5.78
C TYR A 802 11.10 9.99 5.66
N LEU A 803 11.41 11.24 6.04
CA LEU A 803 10.55 12.40 5.76
C LEU A 803 10.58 12.80 4.27
N GLU A 804 11.76 12.96 3.64
CA GLU A 804 11.86 13.30 2.20
C GLU A 804 11.27 12.20 1.30
N GLN A 805 11.25 10.94 1.76
CA GLN A 805 10.57 9.82 1.06
C GLN A 805 9.10 9.66 1.44
N GLY A 806 8.61 10.33 2.49
CA GLY A 806 7.25 10.21 3.04
C GLY A 806 6.94 8.91 3.80
N LEU A 807 7.95 8.15 4.23
CA LEU A 807 7.86 6.92 5.03
C LEU A 807 7.85 7.20 6.55
N GLY A 808 7.27 8.33 6.98
CA GLY A 808 7.37 8.82 8.38
C GLY A 808 6.89 7.84 9.46
N SER A 809 5.93 6.97 9.15
CA SER A 809 5.45 5.89 10.02
C SER A 809 6.54 4.83 10.31
N VAL A 810 7.27 4.41 9.26
CA VAL A 810 8.35 3.42 9.35
C VAL A 810 9.57 3.98 10.08
N ALA A 811 9.80 5.30 9.98
CA ALA A 811 10.94 5.97 10.58
C ALA A 811 11.09 5.68 12.07
N THR A 812 9.98 5.66 12.82
CA THR A 812 9.98 5.43 14.27
C THR A 812 10.49 4.04 14.63
N ALA A 813 10.02 2.99 13.94
CA ALA A 813 10.47 1.61 14.17
C ALA A 813 11.95 1.43 13.81
N ARG A 814 12.38 1.93 12.65
CA ARG A 814 13.78 1.85 12.20
C ARG A 814 14.74 2.64 13.10
N ARG A 815 14.32 3.80 13.62
CA ARG A 815 15.10 4.59 14.60
C ARG A 815 15.19 3.92 15.97
N HIS A 816 14.23 3.08 16.35
CA HIS A 816 14.32 2.25 17.55
C HIS A 816 15.32 1.09 17.34
N GLU A 817 15.16 0.33 16.26
CA GLU A 817 16.06 -0.77 15.87
C GLU A 817 17.53 -0.31 15.82
N VAL A 818 17.81 0.81 15.13
CA VAL A 818 19.17 1.37 15.02
C VAL A 818 19.70 1.89 16.35
N ARG A 819 18.85 2.42 17.23
CA ARG A 819 19.24 2.82 18.59
C ARG A 819 19.67 1.61 19.41
N GLU A 820 18.89 0.54 19.39
CA GLU A 820 19.22 -0.72 20.08
C GLU A 820 20.49 -1.37 19.49
N GLU A 821 20.70 -1.28 18.16
CA GLU A 821 21.91 -1.78 17.51
C GLU A 821 23.17 -1.00 17.97
N ILE A 822 23.10 0.32 18.03
CA ILE A 822 24.21 1.19 18.50
C ILE A 822 24.46 1.00 20.01
N GLU A 823 23.42 0.85 20.82
CA GLU A 823 23.56 0.60 22.26
C GLU A 823 24.19 -0.77 22.54
N ARG A 824 23.79 -1.80 21.79
CA ARG A 824 24.30 -3.19 21.88
C ARG A 824 25.71 -3.37 21.32
N THR A 825 26.02 -2.77 20.17
CA THR A 825 27.27 -3.04 19.42
C THR A 825 28.27 -1.88 19.38
N GLY A 826 27.80 -0.65 19.61
CA GLY A 826 28.56 0.58 19.34
C GLY A 826 28.49 1.09 17.89
N SER A 827 27.75 0.41 17.01
CA SER A 827 27.58 0.79 15.60
C SER A 827 26.22 0.33 15.04
N TYR A 828 25.97 0.52 13.73
CA TYR A 828 24.81 -0.04 13.03
C TYR A 828 25.08 -0.23 11.54
N LEU A 829 24.26 -1.05 10.88
CA LEU A 829 24.31 -1.23 9.42
C LEU A 829 23.13 -0.55 8.70
N HIS A 830 23.47 0.24 7.69
CA HIS A 830 22.51 0.89 6.79
C HIS A 830 21.82 -0.13 5.87
N THR A 831 20.52 0.01 5.67
CA THR A 831 19.81 -0.68 4.56
C THR A 831 20.38 -0.25 3.20
N LEU A 832 20.12 -1.02 2.14
CA LEU A 832 20.52 -0.70 0.78
C LEU A 832 19.81 0.59 0.30
N ASP A 833 18.50 0.72 0.57
CA ASP A 833 17.74 1.93 0.27
C ASP A 833 18.22 3.14 1.10
N GLU A 834 18.62 2.94 2.38
CA GLU A 834 19.32 3.96 3.18
C GLU A 834 20.68 4.35 2.59
N LEU A 835 21.50 3.38 2.16
CA LEU A 835 22.81 3.64 1.57
C LEU A 835 22.69 4.37 0.22
N ILE A 836 21.71 3.99 -0.61
CA ILE A 836 21.41 4.65 -1.88
C ILE A 836 21.02 6.11 -1.64
N HIS A 837 20.08 6.36 -0.73
CA HIS A 837 19.63 7.71 -0.43
C HIS A 837 20.74 8.55 0.23
N GLY A 838 21.49 7.96 1.17
CA GLY A 838 22.61 8.59 1.88
C GLY A 838 23.75 9.02 0.96
N ALA A 839 24.22 8.15 0.07
CA ALA A 839 25.27 8.47 -0.90
C ALA A 839 24.83 9.56 -1.91
N ARG A 840 23.53 9.58 -2.28
CA ARG A 840 22.93 10.64 -3.10
C ARG A 840 22.86 11.97 -2.34
N LEU A 841 22.38 11.96 -1.09
CA LEU A 841 22.28 13.14 -0.23
C LEU A 841 23.67 13.75 0.05
N ALA A 842 24.68 12.92 0.29
CA ALA A 842 26.07 13.36 0.43
C ALA A 842 26.63 14.09 -0.81
N TRP A 843 26.17 13.73 -2.02
CA TRP A 843 26.56 14.45 -3.25
C TRP A 843 25.83 15.80 -3.34
N ARG A 844 24.52 15.82 -3.06
CA ARG A 844 23.71 17.06 -2.96
C ARG A 844 24.26 18.06 -1.93
N ASN A 845 24.81 17.55 -0.82
CA ASN A 845 25.43 18.37 0.23
C ASN A 845 26.83 18.87 -0.13
N ALA A 846 27.54 18.27 -1.10
CA ALA A 846 28.96 18.58 -1.38
C ALA A 846 29.17 20.02 -1.90
N PRO A 847 29.74 20.96 -1.09
CA PRO A 847 29.75 22.39 -1.43
C PRO A 847 30.67 22.73 -2.61
N ARG A 848 31.69 21.90 -2.86
CA ARG A 848 32.68 22.04 -3.94
C ARG A 848 32.23 21.47 -5.29
N CYS A 849 31.05 20.86 -5.39
CA CYS A 849 30.59 20.21 -6.61
C CYS A 849 29.62 21.08 -7.42
N ILE A 850 30.04 21.46 -8.64
CA ILE A 850 29.20 22.13 -9.64
C ILE A 850 28.19 21.16 -10.29
N GLY A 851 28.50 19.86 -10.34
CA GLY A 851 27.66 18.81 -10.94
C GLY A 851 26.44 18.37 -10.12
N ARG A 852 26.07 19.09 -9.06
CA ARG A 852 25.00 18.68 -8.12
C ARG A 852 23.61 18.55 -8.74
N PHE A 853 23.35 19.12 -9.91
CA PHE A 853 22.12 18.87 -10.67
C PHE A 853 21.85 17.38 -10.92
N PHE A 854 22.89 16.55 -11.05
CA PHE A 854 22.77 15.12 -11.38
C PHE A 854 22.62 14.21 -10.15
N TRP A 855 22.45 14.76 -8.94
CA TRP A 855 22.56 14.00 -7.68
C TRP A 855 21.60 12.81 -7.54
N GLU A 856 20.34 12.93 -8.00
CA GLU A 856 19.34 11.84 -7.94
C GLU A 856 19.72 10.64 -8.84
N HIS A 857 20.65 10.80 -9.78
CA HIS A 857 20.99 9.80 -10.79
C HIS A 857 22.19 8.91 -10.43
N LEU A 858 22.80 9.09 -9.26
CA LEU A 858 23.92 8.27 -8.80
C LEU A 858 23.54 6.80 -8.70
N GLN A 859 24.29 5.94 -9.40
CA GLN A 859 24.24 4.49 -9.24
C GLN A 859 25.12 4.07 -8.06
N VAL A 860 24.61 3.23 -7.17
CA VAL A 860 25.30 2.84 -5.93
C VAL A 860 25.52 1.33 -5.94
N ARG A 861 26.77 0.89 -6.03
CA ARG A 861 27.16 -0.52 -5.92
C ARG A 861 27.55 -0.84 -4.48
N ASP A 862 26.75 -1.67 -3.83
CA ASP A 862 27.05 -2.18 -2.49
C ASP A 862 28.06 -3.34 -2.58
N MET A 863 29.27 -3.09 -2.07
CA MET A 863 30.37 -4.04 -1.98
C MET A 863 30.84 -4.22 -0.53
N ARG A 864 29.96 -3.90 0.46
CA ARG A 864 30.27 -4.02 1.89
C ARG A 864 30.55 -5.46 2.34
N HIS A 865 30.15 -6.45 1.54
CA HIS A 865 30.41 -7.86 1.76
C HIS A 865 31.79 -8.35 1.26
N LEU A 866 32.57 -7.53 0.55
CA LEU A 866 33.90 -7.90 0.05
C LEU A 866 34.98 -7.73 1.12
N SER A 867 35.98 -8.61 1.09
CA SER A 867 36.88 -8.81 2.23
C SER A 867 38.37 -8.88 1.92
N ARG A 868 38.73 -9.09 0.65
CA ARG A 868 40.09 -9.31 0.16
C ARG A 868 40.48 -8.27 -0.89
N GLU A 869 41.77 -7.98 -1.04
CA GLU A 869 42.23 -6.93 -1.97
C GLU A 869 42.00 -7.30 -3.44
N ASP A 870 42.01 -8.60 -3.78
CA ASP A 870 41.76 -9.09 -5.14
C ASP A 870 40.28 -9.03 -5.53
N GLU A 871 39.38 -9.33 -4.59
CA GLU A 871 37.94 -9.09 -4.74
C GLU A 871 37.62 -7.60 -4.90
N ILE A 872 38.21 -6.76 -4.04
CA ILE A 872 38.06 -5.30 -4.06
C ILE A 872 38.56 -4.75 -5.40
N PHE A 873 39.77 -5.11 -5.81
CA PHE A 873 40.33 -4.71 -7.10
C PHE A 873 39.44 -5.12 -8.27
N ALA A 874 38.95 -6.37 -8.31
CA ALA A 874 38.01 -6.81 -9.35
C ALA A 874 36.72 -5.96 -9.37
N ALA A 875 36.18 -5.58 -8.21
CA ALA A 875 35.03 -4.70 -8.09
C ALA A 875 35.31 -3.25 -8.53
N LEU A 876 36.55 -2.77 -8.42
CA LEU A 876 37.00 -1.47 -8.96
C LEU A 876 37.16 -1.50 -10.48
N VAL A 877 37.75 -2.56 -11.04
CA VAL A 877 37.83 -2.74 -12.50
C VAL A 877 36.43 -2.84 -13.11
N GLU A 878 35.48 -3.51 -12.43
CA GLU A 878 34.07 -3.51 -12.81
C GLU A 878 33.41 -2.12 -12.68
N HIS A 879 33.69 -1.35 -11.62
CA HIS A 879 33.25 0.05 -11.52
C HIS A 879 33.66 0.84 -12.78
N MET A 880 34.94 0.78 -13.16
CA MET A 880 35.45 1.54 -14.31
C MET A 880 34.82 1.12 -15.63
N ARG A 881 34.62 -0.19 -15.87
CA ARG A 881 33.91 -0.68 -17.08
C ARG A 881 32.46 -0.19 -17.14
N LEU A 882 31.71 -0.34 -16.06
CA LEU A 882 30.29 0.05 -16.01
C LEU A 882 30.10 1.57 -16.07
N ALA A 883 30.92 2.33 -15.35
CA ALA A 883 30.88 3.78 -15.37
C ALA A 883 31.35 4.37 -16.70
N THR A 884 32.25 3.68 -17.43
CA THR A 884 32.72 4.12 -18.76
C THR A 884 31.66 3.91 -19.85
N ASN A 885 30.87 2.81 -19.80
CA ASN A 885 29.69 2.61 -20.66
C ASN A 885 29.91 2.92 -22.15
N GLY A 886 31.02 2.43 -22.72
CA GLY A 886 31.40 2.67 -24.13
C GLY A 886 31.70 4.14 -24.51
N GLY A 887 31.78 5.05 -23.54
CA GLY A 887 31.93 6.49 -23.70
C GLY A 887 30.80 7.29 -23.04
N ASP A 888 29.60 6.73 -22.87
CA ASP A 888 28.44 7.44 -22.31
C ASP A 888 28.41 7.38 -20.78
N LEU A 889 29.34 8.14 -20.16
CA LEU A 889 29.72 7.99 -18.76
C LEU A 889 28.55 8.06 -17.77
N GLN A 890 28.41 7.02 -16.94
CA GLN A 890 27.39 6.95 -15.89
C GLN A 890 27.99 7.36 -14.54
N SER A 891 27.31 8.24 -13.79
CA SER A 891 27.75 8.59 -12.43
C SER A 891 27.50 7.44 -11.46
N MET A 892 28.57 6.88 -10.91
CA MET A 892 28.55 5.69 -10.08
C MET A 892 29.39 5.86 -8.81
N ILE A 893 28.99 5.20 -7.72
CA ILE A 893 29.80 5.00 -6.52
C ILE A 893 29.87 3.51 -6.20
N THR A 894 30.95 3.08 -5.55
CA THR A 894 31.10 1.71 -5.06
C THR A 894 31.53 1.74 -3.61
N VAL A 895 30.65 1.26 -2.72
CA VAL A 895 30.80 1.39 -1.27
C VAL A 895 31.31 0.07 -0.71
N PHE A 896 32.51 0.10 -0.13
CA PHE A 896 33.07 -1.03 0.62
C PHE A 896 32.73 -0.90 2.12
N ARG A 897 33.06 -1.91 2.94
CA ARG A 897 32.66 -1.91 4.37
C ARG A 897 33.20 -0.70 5.16
N PRO A 898 32.43 -0.18 6.14
CA PRO A 898 32.94 0.72 7.15
C PRO A 898 33.73 -0.05 8.22
N GLY A 899 34.42 0.67 9.11
CA GLY A 899 35.08 0.07 10.28
C GLY A 899 36.35 -0.71 9.98
N ASP A 900 36.70 -1.62 10.91
CA ASP A 900 38.00 -2.29 10.99
C ASP A 900 37.92 -3.77 10.52
N PRO A 901 38.91 -4.31 9.77
CA PRO A 901 40.08 -3.65 9.22
C PRO A 901 39.74 -2.70 8.06
N GLN A 902 40.19 -1.46 8.19
CA GLN A 902 39.86 -0.35 7.28
C GLN A 902 40.38 -0.63 5.85
N ILE A 903 39.47 -0.60 4.86
CA ILE A 903 39.87 -0.63 3.45
C ILE A 903 40.30 0.77 3.04
N ARG A 904 41.50 0.92 2.47
CA ARG A 904 42.04 2.18 1.95
C ARG A 904 42.59 1.98 0.53
N LEU A 905 42.43 3.02 -0.31
CA LEU A 905 43.14 3.17 -1.58
C LEU A 905 44.19 4.27 -1.42
N TRP A 906 45.40 4.05 -1.93
CA TRP A 906 46.46 5.07 -1.93
C TRP A 906 46.30 6.06 -3.08
N ASN A 907 45.62 5.65 -4.16
CA ASN A 907 45.37 6.45 -5.34
C ASN A 907 44.34 7.56 -5.09
N GLY A 908 44.63 8.79 -5.51
CA GLY A 908 43.67 9.90 -5.43
C GLY A 908 42.45 9.73 -6.34
N GLN A 909 42.65 9.13 -7.52
CA GLN A 909 41.60 8.73 -8.47
C GLN A 909 41.91 7.33 -9.00
N LEU A 910 40.89 6.57 -9.43
CA LEU A 910 41.08 5.19 -9.91
C LEU A 910 41.94 5.12 -11.19
N VAL A 911 41.99 6.20 -11.98
CA VAL A 911 42.91 6.35 -13.11
C VAL A 911 43.73 7.62 -12.90
N ARG A 912 45.05 7.47 -12.99
CA ARG A 912 46.04 8.56 -13.00
C ARG A 912 47.25 8.18 -13.82
N TYR A 913 47.97 9.18 -14.31
CA TYR A 913 49.25 8.99 -14.99
C TYR A 913 50.42 9.13 -14.02
N ALA A 914 51.50 8.40 -14.26
CA ALA A 914 52.71 8.45 -13.45
C ALA A 914 53.46 9.79 -13.62
N GLY A 915 54.34 10.10 -12.67
CA GLY A 915 55.25 11.24 -12.71
C GLY A 915 56.67 10.81 -12.36
N TYR A 916 57.57 10.83 -13.34
CA TYR A 916 58.95 10.37 -13.19
C TYR A 916 59.92 11.54 -13.06
N ARG A 917 60.44 11.76 -11.85
CA ARG A 917 61.51 12.74 -11.59
C ARG A 917 62.79 12.34 -12.31
N GLN A 918 63.34 13.26 -13.11
CA GLN A 918 64.57 13.09 -13.87
C GLN A 918 65.80 13.62 -13.10
N LEU A 919 67.00 13.27 -13.56
CA LEU A 919 68.27 13.65 -12.93
C LEU A 919 68.57 15.17 -13.00
N ASP A 920 67.98 15.87 -13.96
CA ASP A 920 68.07 17.34 -14.10
C ASP A 920 67.02 18.10 -13.28
N GLY A 921 66.16 17.38 -12.54
CA GLY A 921 65.07 17.94 -11.76
C GLY A 921 63.75 18.12 -12.51
N THR A 922 63.70 17.87 -13.82
CA THR A 922 62.45 17.84 -14.58
C THR A 922 61.58 16.63 -14.20
N VAL A 923 60.33 16.59 -14.68
CA VAL A 923 59.42 15.45 -14.52
C VAL A 923 58.86 15.06 -15.88
N VAL A 924 58.84 13.76 -16.16
CA VAL A 924 58.12 13.18 -17.30
C VAL A 924 56.79 12.62 -16.79
N GLY A 925 55.68 13.01 -17.38
CA GLY A 925 54.33 12.65 -16.94
C GLY A 925 53.71 13.72 -16.04
N ASP A 926 52.93 13.30 -15.03
CA ASP A 926 52.15 14.18 -14.15
C ASP A 926 52.88 14.46 -12.82
N PRO A 927 53.44 15.67 -12.59
CA PRO A 927 54.18 15.99 -11.36
C PRO A 927 53.39 15.82 -10.07
N ALA A 928 52.06 15.99 -10.12
CA ALA A 928 51.19 15.80 -8.95
C ALA A 928 51.20 14.35 -8.43
N ASN A 929 51.56 13.38 -9.27
CA ASN A 929 51.55 11.96 -8.92
C ASN A 929 52.96 11.40 -8.63
N VAL A 930 54.03 12.21 -8.59
CA VAL A 930 55.42 11.75 -8.35
C VAL A 930 55.52 10.94 -7.05
N ALA A 931 54.99 11.43 -5.93
CA ALA A 931 55.06 10.73 -4.65
C ALA A 931 54.29 9.38 -4.64
N LEU A 932 53.24 9.25 -5.45
CA LEU A 932 52.51 7.99 -5.63
C LEU A 932 53.25 7.06 -6.60
N THR A 933 53.92 7.62 -7.60
CA THR A 933 54.77 6.89 -8.56
C THR A 933 55.97 6.27 -7.86
N ASP A 934 56.67 7.03 -7.01
CA ASP A 934 57.79 6.53 -6.20
C ASP A 934 57.32 5.44 -5.21
N LYS A 935 56.13 5.61 -4.60
CA LYS A 935 55.50 4.56 -3.76
C LYS A 935 55.17 3.29 -4.58
N ALA A 936 54.63 3.41 -5.79
CA ALA A 936 54.35 2.26 -6.65
C ALA A 936 55.64 1.52 -7.07
N ARG A 937 56.70 2.26 -7.42
CA ARG A 937 58.01 1.70 -7.78
C ARG A 937 58.68 1.00 -6.58
N ALA A 938 58.54 1.55 -5.37
CA ALA A 938 59.00 0.89 -4.14
C ALA A 938 58.25 -0.43 -3.83
N LEU A 939 57.03 -0.61 -4.36
CA LEU A 939 56.26 -1.85 -4.31
C LEU A 939 56.51 -2.77 -5.52
N GLY A 940 57.50 -2.47 -6.37
CA GLY A 940 57.96 -3.32 -7.47
C GLY A 940 57.27 -3.09 -8.82
N TRP A 941 56.56 -1.98 -9.02
CA TRP A 941 56.00 -1.61 -10.33
C TRP A 941 57.00 -0.86 -11.21
N GLU A 942 57.11 -1.27 -12.48
CA GLU A 942 57.95 -0.61 -13.49
C GLU A 942 57.09 -0.13 -14.67
N GLY A 943 56.78 1.17 -14.70
CA GLY A 943 56.16 1.81 -15.86
C GLY A 943 57.15 2.08 -17.00
N ALA A 944 56.63 2.33 -18.20
CA ALA A 944 57.40 2.46 -19.44
C ALA A 944 58.23 3.76 -19.57
N GLY A 945 58.09 4.70 -18.63
CA GLY A 945 58.77 6.00 -18.64
C GLY A 945 58.11 7.05 -19.55
N THR A 946 56.86 6.86 -19.97
CA THR A 946 56.18 7.79 -20.90
C THR A 946 55.35 8.86 -20.16
N PRO A 947 55.00 9.99 -20.82
CA PRO A 947 54.18 11.02 -20.21
C PRO A 947 52.75 10.61 -19.82
N PHE A 948 52.27 9.42 -20.24
CA PHE A 948 50.90 8.97 -20.02
C PHE A 948 50.83 7.51 -19.54
N ASP A 949 51.85 7.04 -18.82
CA ASP A 949 51.82 5.72 -18.19
C ASP A 949 50.75 5.68 -17.10
N VAL A 950 49.78 4.77 -17.23
CA VAL A 950 48.71 4.62 -16.23
C VAL A 950 49.24 3.94 -14.97
N LEU A 951 49.03 4.57 -13.81
CA LEU A 951 49.43 4.03 -12.52
C LEU A 951 48.58 2.83 -12.09
N PRO A 952 49.16 1.83 -11.41
CA PRO A 952 48.44 0.72 -10.81
C PRO A 952 47.61 1.17 -9.60
N LEU A 953 46.60 0.39 -9.24
CA LEU A 953 45.86 0.57 -7.99
C LEU A 953 46.63 -0.07 -6.82
N ILE A 954 46.76 0.67 -5.72
CA ILE A 954 47.35 0.18 -4.48
C ILE A 954 46.25 0.12 -3.41
N VAL A 955 45.95 -1.11 -2.99
CA VAL A 955 44.87 -1.45 -2.05
C VAL A 955 45.47 -1.90 -0.72
N GLN A 956 44.94 -1.41 0.39
CA GLN A 956 45.36 -1.79 1.75
C GLN A 956 44.13 -2.13 2.60
N ILE A 957 44.27 -3.13 3.50
CA ILE A 957 43.24 -3.54 4.46
C ILE A 957 43.87 -3.57 5.87
N GLY A 958 43.53 -2.59 6.70
CA GLY A 958 44.15 -2.39 8.01
C GLY A 958 45.68 -2.27 7.93
N ASP A 959 46.38 -2.85 8.91
CA ASP A 959 47.84 -2.84 9.00
C ASP A 959 48.54 -3.84 8.05
N ALA A 960 47.81 -4.49 7.15
CA ALA A 960 48.39 -5.37 6.15
C ALA A 960 49.27 -4.59 5.15
N ALA A 961 50.30 -5.24 4.63
CA ALA A 961 51.16 -4.65 3.60
C ALA A 961 50.32 -4.30 2.34
N PRO A 962 50.48 -3.08 1.77
CA PRO A 962 49.70 -2.64 0.63
C PRO A 962 49.97 -3.51 -0.61
N ARG A 963 48.91 -3.91 -1.31
CA ARG A 963 48.97 -4.76 -2.50
C ARG A 963 48.72 -3.94 -3.76
N LEU A 964 49.60 -4.12 -4.74
CA LEU A 964 49.62 -3.40 -6.02
C LEU A 964 48.96 -4.25 -7.12
N PHE A 965 48.14 -3.62 -7.96
CA PHE A 965 47.40 -4.25 -9.04
C PHE A 965 47.40 -3.37 -10.30
N GLU A 966 47.92 -3.89 -11.41
CA GLU A 966 47.91 -3.17 -12.69
C GLU A 966 46.51 -3.14 -13.33
N LEU A 967 46.16 -2.01 -13.92
CA LEU A 967 44.84 -1.80 -14.54
C LEU A 967 44.76 -2.49 -15.91
N PRO A 968 43.73 -3.34 -16.16
CA PRO A 968 43.49 -3.89 -17.48
C PRO A 968 43.21 -2.78 -18.51
N ALA A 969 43.87 -2.83 -19.66
CA ALA A 969 43.75 -1.82 -20.71
C ALA A 969 42.31 -1.65 -21.24
N ASP A 970 41.45 -2.67 -21.13
CA ASP A 970 40.04 -2.59 -21.52
C ASP A 970 39.15 -1.82 -20.51
N ALA A 971 39.66 -1.57 -19.29
CA ALA A 971 38.97 -0.79 -18.27
C ALA A 971 39.35 0.70 -18.29
N VAL A 972 40.35 1.10 -19.08
CA VAL A 972 40.85 2.49 -19.14
C VAL A 972 40.68 3.05 -20.55
N LEU A 973 39.57 3.75 -20.78
CA LEU A 973 39.33 4.47 -22.03
C LEU A 973 40.13 5.78 -22.05
N GLU A 974 41.03 5.93 -23.03
CA GLU A 974 41.75 7.18 -23.29
C GLU A 974 41.17 7.96 -24.49
N VAL A 975 41.25 9.29 -24.40
CA VAL A 975 40.91 10.23 -25.48
C VAL A 975 42.18 10.98 -25.89
N PRO A 976 42.75 10.70 -27.08
CA PRO A 976 43.79 11.53 -27.69
C PRO A 976 43.26 12.93 -28.00
N ILE A 977 44.04 13.97 -27.70
CA ILE A 977 43.64 15.37 -27.83
C ILE A 977 44.06 15.93 -29.20
N VAL A 978 43.08 16.45 -29.93
CA VAL A 978 43.17 16.95 -31.30
C VAL A 978 42.31 18.21 -31.45
N HIS A 979 42.72 19.16 -32.31
CA HIS A 979 41.99 20.41 -32.52
C HIS A 979 41.16 20.38 -33.81
N PRO A 980 39.93 20.93 -33.86
CA PRO A 980 39.08 20.91 -35.06
C PRO A 980 39.68 21.65 -36.27
N THR A 981 40.59 22.60 -36.06
CA THR A 981 41.14 23.49 -37.09
C THR A 981 42.67 23.58 -37.11
N LEU A 982 43.37 22.95 -36.17
CA LEU A 982 44.83 23.03 -36.00
C LEU A 982 45.43 21.61 -35.95
N PRO A 983 45.71 20.98 -37.12
CA PRO A 983 46.12 19.57 -37.18
C PRO A 983 47.35 19.22 -36.33
N TRP A 984 48.28 20.17 -36.17
CA TRP A 984 49.51 20.01 -35.40
C TRP A 984 49.30 19.74 -33.90
N PHE A 985 48.09 19.89 -33.36
CA PHE A 985 47.77 19.44 -32.00
C PHE A 985 47.95 17.92 -31.84
N GLU A 986 47.66 17.12 -32.88
CA GLU A 986 47.84 15.66 -32.85
C GLU A 986 49.33 15.27 -32.72
N GLU A 987 50.23 16.09 -33.26
CA GLU A 987 51.70 15.95 -33.12
C GLU A 987 52.20 16.23 -31.69
N LEU A 988 51.39 16.83 -30.80
CA LEU A 988 51.76 16.99 -29.38
C LEU A 988 51.62 15.68 -28.58
N GLY A 989 50.99 14.64 -29.14
CA GLY A 989 50.83 13.32 -28.50
C GLY A 989 49.93 13.29 -27.25
N LEU A 990 49.28 14.41 -26.93
CA LEU A 990 48.46 14.60 -25.73
C LEU A 990 47.26 13.65 -25.69
N ARG A 991 46.90 13.19 -24.50
CA ARG A 991 45.71 12.39 -24.22
C ARG A 991 45.19 12.62 -22.81
N TRP A 992 43.95 12.24 -22.54
CA TRP A 992 43.44 12.15 -21.17
C TRP A 992 42.48 10.96 -20.99
N HIS A 993 42.42 10.41 -19.78
CA HIS A 993 41.50 9.32 -19.46
C HIS A 993 40.05 9.81 -19.44
N ALA A 994 39.11 8.98 -19.87
CA ALA A 994 37.70 9.37 -19.98
C ALA A 994 37.03 9.59 -18.61
N LEU A 995 37.40 8.79 -17.61
CA LEU A 995 36.64 8.63 -16.37
C LEU A 995 37.25 9.40 -15.18
N PRO A 996 36.56 10.42 -14.61
CA PRO A 996 36.96 11.09 -13.38
C PRO A 996 36.43 10.35 -12.14
N ALA A 997 37.05 9.22 -11.80
CA ALA A 997 36.67 8.42 -10.62
C ALA A 997 37.55 8.77 -9.41
N VAL A 998 37.05 9.59 -8.49
CA VAL A 998 37.72 9.96 -7.23
C VAL A 998 37.75 8.77 -6.28
N ALA A 999 38.89 8.51 -5.65
CA ALA A 999 39.14 7.29 -4.88
C ALA A 999 39.63 7.51 -3.44
N ASN A 1000 40.07 8.72 -3.10
CA ASN A 1000 40.57 9.07 -1.77
C ASN A 1000 39.54 9.73 -0.83
N LEU A 1001 38.33 10.05 -1.29
CA LEU A 1001 37.26 10.56 -0.43
C LEU A 1001 36.68 9.45 0.46
N ALA A 1002 36.17 9.85 1.63
CA ALA A 1002 35.35 9.02 2.51
C ALA A 1002 33.92 9.56 2.57
N LEU A 1003 32.94 8.68 2.86
CA LEU A 1003 31.53 9.04 3.07
C LEU A 1003 31.23 8.95 4.57
N ASP A 1004 30.77 10.05 5.16
CA ASP A 1004 30.04 10.02 6.42
C ASP A 1004 28.55 9.94 6.09
N LEU A 1005 27.90 8.90 6.61
CA LEU A 1005 26.47 8.70 6.50
C LEU A 1005 25.92 8.29 7.86
N GLY A 1006 25.18 9.20 8.50
CA GLY A 1006 24.55 8.97 9.80
C GLY A 1006 25.53 8.59 10.91
N GLY A 1007 26.77 9.10 10.87
CA GLY A 1007 27.85 8.75 11.79
C GLY A 1007 28.57 7.44 11.48
N ILE A 1008 28.24 6.74 10.39
CA ILE A 1008 29.00 5.59 9.87
C ILE A 1008 29.98 6.08 8.80
N GLN A 1009 31.25 5.80 9.02
CA GLN A 1009 32.37 6.23 8.18
C GLN A 1009 32.79 5.13 7.19
N TYR A 1010 32.51 5.35 5.91
CA TYR A 1010 32.94 4.48 4.81
C TYR A 1010 34.21 5.06 4.16
N ARG A 1011 35.38 4.49 4.48
CA ARG A 1011 36.69 5.05 4.11
C ARG A 1011 37.19 4.70 2.70
N CYS A 1012 36.52 3.78 2.03
CA CYS A 1012 36.75 3.45 0.62
C CYS A 1012 35.40 3.49 -0.10
N VAL A 1013 35.14 4.60 -0.80
CA VAL A 1013 33.89 4.86 -1.54
C VAL A 1013 34.13 5.48 -2.92
N PRO A 1014 34.94 4.84 -3.80
CA PRO A 1014 35.28 5.42 -5.08
C PRO A 1014 34.04 5.79 -5.91
N PHE A 1015 34.03 7.04 -6.39
CA PHE A 1015 32.90 7.75 -6.97
C PHE A 1015 33.33 8.47 -8.24
N ASN A 1016 32.51 8.39 -9.29
CA ASN A 1016 32.71 9.14 -10.52
C ASN A 1016 31.49 9.96 -10.92
N GLY A 1017 31.77 11.03 -11.67
CA GLY A 1017 30.82 11.66 -12.59
C GLY A 1017 31.35 11.58 -14.01
N PHE A 1018 31.18 12.66 -14.76
CA PHE A 1018 31.82 12.91 -16.05
C PHE A 1018 32.55 14.26 -16.01
N TYR A 1019 33.54 14.44 -16.87
CA TYR A 1019 34.39 15.63 -16.83
C TYR A 1019 33.65 16.91 -17.23
N MET A 1020 33.92 18.00 -16.50
CA MET A 1020 33.86 19.34 -17.03
C MET A 1020 35.17 19.62 -17.79
N GLY A 1021 35.10 20.07 -19.05
CA GLY A 1021 36.27 20.13 -19.94
C GLY A 1021 37.46 20.96 -19.41
N THR A 1022 37.19 21.96 -18.55
CA THR A 1022 38.19 22.80 -17.90
C THR A 1022 39.01 22.09 -16.83
N GLU A 1023 38.56 20.96 -16.27
CA GLU A 1023 39.38 20.13 -15.39
C GLU A 1023 40.60 19.58 -16.14
N ILE A 1024 40.42 19.23 -17.42
CA ILE A 1024 41.51 18.73 -18.27
C ILE A 1024 42.24 19.90 -18.93
N GLY A 1025 41.51 20.72 -19.70
CA GLY A 1025 42.10 21.75 -20.56
C GLY A 1025 42.54 23.02 -19.84
N ALA A 1026 42.06 23.28 -18.62
CA ALA A 1026 42.41 24.48 -17.84
C ALA A 1026 42.99 24.18 -16.45
N ARG A 1027 43.19 22.91 -16.07
CA ARG A 1027 43.99 22.49 -14.91
C ARG A 1027 45.04 21.45 -15.31
N ASN A 1028 44.63 20.21 -15.61
CA ASN A 1028 45.57 19.09 -15.80
C ASN A 1028 46.63 19.34 -16.89
N LEU A 1029 46.25 19.88 -18.05
CA LEU A 1029 47.16 20.09 -19.18
C LEU A 1029 47.85 21.47 -19.18
N SER A 1030 47.51 22.37 -18.26
CA SER A 1030 47.87 23.79 -18.34
C SER A 1030 48.47 24.41 -17.08
N ASP A 1031 48.27 23.81 -15.91
CA ASP A 1031 48.90 24.29 -14.67
C ASP A 1031 50.42 24.04 -14.72
N ILE A 1032 51.18 24.99 -14.15
CA ILE A 1032 52.66 25.00 -14.16
C ILE A 1032 53.30 23.92 -13.27
N ASP A 1033 52.54 23.35 -12.34
CA ASP A 1033 52.89 22.21 -11.49
C ASP A 1033 52.26 20.90 -12.01
N ARG A 1034 51.72 20.93 -13.23
CA ARG A 1034 51.14 19.78 -13.96
C ARG A 1034 51.88 19.58 -15.29
N TYR A 1035 51.20 19.52 -16.42
CA TYR A 1035 51.84 19.28 -17.73
C TYR A 1035 52.37 20.54 -18.44
N ASP A 1036 52.07 21.76 -17.95
CA ASP A 1036 52.47 23.06 -18.53
C ASP A 1036 52.53 23.12 -20.08
N MET A 1037 51.44 22.76 -20.77
CA MET A 1037 51.43 22.74 -22.25
C MET A 1037 51.22 24.12 -22.89
N LEU A 1038 50.86 25.16 -22.12
CA LEU A 1038 50.56 26.49 -22.66
C LEU A 1038 51.76 27.12 -23.40
N PRO A 1039 53.02 27.05 -22.89
CA PRO A 1039 54.23 27.41 -23.64
C PRO A 1039 54.30 26.82 -25.05
N ALA A 1040 54.20 25.49 -25.18
CA ALA A 1040 54.38 24.79 -26.46
C ALA A 1040 53.22 25.08 -27.44
N ILE A 1041 52.00 25.20 -26.92
CA ILE A 1041 50.82 25.58 -27.72
C ILE A 1041 50.96 27.03 -28.22
N ALA A 1042 51.45 27.95 -27.39
CA ALA A 1042 51.69 29.34 -27.78
C ALA A 1042 52.77 29.48 -28.86
N ASP A 1043 53.86 28.71 -28.77
CA ASP A 1043 54.92 28.67 -29.80
C ASP A 1043 54.37 28.19 -31.16
N ARG A 1044 53.54 27.13 -31.14
CA ARG A 1044 52.92 26.53 -32.34
C ARG A 1044 51.80 27.40 -32.93
N LEU A 1045 51.17 28.25 -32.11
CA LEU A 1045 50.25 29.32 -32.54
C LEU A 1045 50.98 30.59 -33.02
N GLY A 1046 52.31 30.68 -32.90
CA GLY A 1046 53.09 31.85 -33.28
C GLY A 1046 52.83 33.08 -32.40
N LEU A 1047 52.53 32.88 -31.11
CA LEU A 1047 52.23 33.96 -30.17
C LEU A 1047 53.49 34.59 -29.58
N ASP A 1048 53.50 35.91 -29.45
CA ASP A 1048 54.56 36.61 -28.71
C ASP A 1048 54.46 36.34 -27.21
N ARG A 1049 55.44 35.61 -26.68
CA ARG A 1049 55.55 35.23 -25.27
C ARG A 1049 56.37 36.21 -24.42
N SER A 1050 56.95 37.26 -25.02
CA SER A 1050 57.92 38.16 -24.36
C SER A 1050 57.34 38.97 -23.19
N SER A 1051 56.03 39.20 -23.19
CA SER A 1051 55.29 39.90 -22.13
C SER A 1051 54.04 39.12 -21.73
N THR A 1052 53.54 39.32 -20.51
CA THR A 1052 52.20 38.88 -20.12
C THR A 1052 51.09 39.69 -20.80
N SER A 1053 51.38 40.95 -21.20
CA SER A 1053 50.41 41.87 -21.79
C SER A 1053 49.96 41.49 -23.21
N THR A 1054 50.56 40.47 -23.84
CA THR A 1054 50.11 39.93 -25.13
C THR A 1054 48.95 38.93 -25.01
N LEU A 1055 48.58 38.55 -23.77
CA LEU A 1055 47.54 37.56 -23.45
C LEU A 1055 47.77 36.20 -24.12
N TRP A 1056 49.04 35.82 -24.32
CA TRP A 1056 49.42 34.58 -25.00
C TRP A 1056 48.93 33.33 -24.26
N ARG A 1057 48.93 33.35 -22.92
CA ARG A 1057 48.44 32.26 -22.07
C ARG A 1057 46.96 32.05 -22.27
N ASP A 1058 46.17 33.11 -22.17
CA ASP A 1058 44.72 33.13 -22.34
C ASP A 1058 44.32 32.55 -23.70
N ARG A 1059 45.01 32.98 -24.77
CA ARG A 1059 44.79 32.47 -26.13
C ARG A 1059 45.14 30.99 -26.28
N ALA A 1060 46.31 30.56 -25.82
CA ALA A 1060 46.70 29.14 -25.86
C ALA A 1060 45.77 28.25 -25.02
N LEU A 1061 45.31 28.76 -23.88
CA LEU A 1061 44.40 28.10 -22.95
C LEU A 1061 43.00 27.90 -23.57
N VAL A 1062 42.48 28.89 -24.31
CA VAL A 1062 41.21 28.76 -25.05
C VAL A 1062 41.30 27.66 -26.11
N GLU A 1063 42.32 27.68 -26.98
CA GLU A 1063 42.48 26.65 -28.02
C GLU A 1063 42.68 25.23 -27.41
N LEU A 1064 43.38 25.12 -26.28
CA LEU A 1064 43.52 23.86 -25.53
C LEU A 1064 42.17 23.32 -25.01
N ASN A 1065 41.31 24.20 -24.48
CA ASN A 1065 39.96 23.81 -24.05
C ASN A 1065 39.05 23.44 -25.24
N VAL A 1066 39.20 24.11 -26.39
CA VAL A 1066 38.54 23.74 -27.64
C VAL A 1066 39.01 22.36 -28.13
N ALA A 1067 40.31 22.06 -28.05
CA ALA A 1067 40.86 20.75 -28.39
C ALA A 1067 40.24 19.64 -27.52
N VAL A 1068 40.23 19.81 -26.20
CA VAL A 1068 39.65 18.85 -25.24
C VAL A 1068 38.17 18.58 -25.54
N LEU A 1069 37.35 19.63 -25.62
CA LEU A 1069 35.91 19.51 -25.87
C LEU A 1069 35.60 18.90 -27.25
N HIS A 1070 36.38 19.22 -28.28
CA HIS A 1070 36.27 18.60 -29.59
C HIS A 1070 36.65 17.11 -29.56
N SER A 1071 37.72 16.75 -28.85
CA SER A 1071 38.27 15.39 -28.83
C SER A 1071 37.33 14.39 -28.16
N PHE A 1072 36.79 14.76 -26.99
CA PHE A 1072 35.80 13.95 -26.28
C PHE A 1072 34.53 13.76 -27.13
N ARG A 1073 34.03 14.84 -27.74
CA ARG A 1073 32.89 14.78 -28.68
C ARG A 1073 33.18 13.89 -29.91
N ARG A 1074 34.36 14.01 -30.52
CA ARG A 1074 34.81 13.18 -31.67
C ARG A 1074 34.88 11.70 -31.31
N ARG A 1075 35.25 11.37 -30.06
CA ARG A 1075 35.28 10.00 -29.51
C ARG A 1075 33.95 9.53 -28.91
N ARG A 1076 32.88 10.34 -28.93
CA ARG A 1076 31.58 10.08 -28.27
C ARG A 1076 31.69 9.81 -26.76
N VAL A 1077 32.66 10.44 -26.10
CA VAL A 1077 32.83 10.38 -24.64
C VAL A 1077 32.09 11.54 -23.99
N ARG A 1078 31.25 11.25 -22.99
CA ARG A 1078 30.44 12.23 -22.27
C ARG A 1078 31.33 13.23 -21.50
N MET A 1079 31.15 14.50 -21.80
CA MET A 1079 31.85 15.65 -21.18
C MET A 1079 30.97 16.89 -21.36
N GLN A 1080 31.03 17.83 -20.41
CA GLN A 1080 30.33 19.11 -20.51
C GLN A 1080 31.31 20.29 -20.48
N ASP A 1081 30.96 21.40 -21.14
CA ASP A 1081 31.63 22.69 -20.98
C ASP A 1081 31.24 23.40 -19.66
N HIS A 1082 32.04 24.40 -19.28
CA HIS A 1082 31.88 25.08 -18.00
C HIS A 1082 30.67 26.05 -17.94
N HIS A 1083 30.19 26.57 -19.07
CA HIS A 1083 29.01 27.45 -19.10
C HIS A 1083 27.72 26.64 -18.91
N ALA A 1084 27.62 25.47 -19.54
CA ALA A 1084 26.50 24.55 -19.34
C ALA A 1084 26.48 23.95 -17.93
N MET A 1085 27.62 23.60 -17.33
CA MET A 1085 27.68 23.18 -15.93
C MET A 1085 27.20 24.28 -14.97
N ALA A 1086 27.57 25.53 -15.20
CA ALA A 1086 27.06 26.66 -14.40
C ALA A 1086 25.54 26.88 -14.57
N ARG A 1087 24.99 26.66 -15.76
CA ARG A 1087 23.53 26.64 -16.00
C ARG A 1087 22.83 25.52 -15.24
N TYR A 1088 23.38 24.31 -15.23
CA TYR A 1088 22.81 23.18 -14.48
C TYR A 1088 22.84 23.43 -12.97
N PHE A 1089 23.90 24.05 -12.44
CA PHE A 1089 23.95 24.46 -11.03
C PHE A 1089 22.83 25.46 -10.68
N ALA A 1090 22.60 26.48 -11.53
CA ALA A 1090 21.51 27.45 -11.30
C ALA A 1090 20.11 26.79 -11.33
N GLN A 1091 19.93 25.70 -12.09
CA GLN A 1091 18.70 24.90 -12.07
C GLN A 1091 18.56 24.07 -10.78
N PHE A 1092 19.65 23.48 -10.29
CA PHE A 1092 19.70 22.80 -8.99
C PHE A 1092 19.34 23.76 -7.85
N GLU A 1093 19.88 24.98 -7.86
CA GLU A 1093 19.55 26.01 -6.86
C GLU A 1093 18.11 26.50 -6.93
N ALA A 1094 17.52 26.56 -8.14
CA ALA A 1094 16.11 26.85 -8.29
C ALA A 1094 15.25 25.76 -7.63
N ALA A 1095 15.61 24.49 -7.79
CA ALA A 1095 14.90 23.35 -7.19
C ALA A 1095 15.07 23.27 -5.66
N GLU A 1096 16.26 23.47 -5.10
CA GLU A 1096 16.43 23.50 -3.63
C GLU A 1096 15.71 24.69 -3.00
N ARG A 1097 15.74 25.88 -3.64
CA ARG A 1097 14.98 27.05 -3.19
C ARG A 1097 13.46 26.86 -3.31
N GLU A 1098 12.98 26.22 -4.38
CA GLU A 1098 11.58 25.81 -4.53
C GLU A 1098 11.16 24.83 -3.42
N ALA A 1099 12.09 24.00 -2.94
CA ALA A 1099 11.91 23.11 -1.80
C ALA A 1099 12.08 23.79 -0.41
N GLY A 1100 12.32 25.10 -0.35
CA GLY A 1100 12.53 25.84 0.90
C GLY A 1100 13.87 25.55 1.59
N ARG A 1101 14.84 24.95 0.88
CA ARG A 1101 16.12 24.48 1.45
C ARG A 1101 17.27 25.43 1.07
N PRO A 1102 18.20 25.71 2.00
CA PRO A 1102 19.38 26.52 1.70
C PRO A 1102 20.35 25.75 0.80
N VAL A 1103 21.02 26.46 -0.11
CA VAL A 1103 22.16 25.92 -0.87
C VAL A 1103 23.44 26.48 -0.28
N TYR A 1104 24.35 25.57 0.06
CA TYR A 1104 25.71 25.86 0.48
C TYR A 1104 26.69 25.55 -0.66
N GLY A 1105 27.76 26.33 -0.76
CA GLY A 1105 28.71 26.24 -1.87
C GLY A 1105 30.05 26.90 -1.56
N ASP A 1106 31.12 26.28 -2.02
CA ASP A 1106 32.47 26.85 -1.99
C ASP A 1106 32.69 27.63 -3.30
N TRP A 1107 32.48 28.94 -3.27
CA TRP A 1107 32.57 29.81 -4.46
C TRP A 1107 33.89 29.62 -5.22
N SER A 1108 34.99 29.39 -4.51
CA SER A 1108 36.33 29.21 -5.09
C SER A 1108 36.48 27.91 -5.91
N TRP A 1109 35.61 26.91 -5.68
CA TRP A 1109 35.53 25.67 -6.45
C TRP A 1109 34.40 25.68 -7.49
N LEU A 1110 33.35 26.46 -7.27
CA LEU A 1110 32.18 26.52 -8.15
C LEU A 1110 32.38 27.46 -9.35
N VAL A 1111 33.19 28.50 -9.23
CA VAL A 1111 33.57 29.36 -10.36
C VAL A 1111 34.59 28.65 -11.25
N PRO A 1112 34.36 28.51 -12.57
CA PRO A 1112 35.32 27.87 -13.48
C PRO A 1112 36.69 28.58 -13.54
N PRO A 1113 37.80 27.85 -13.71
CA PRO A 1113 39.17 28.41 -13.70
C PRO A 1113 39.52 29.23 -14.96
N ILE A 1114 38.65 29.27 -15.96
CA ILE A 1114 38.73 30.13 -17.14
C ILE A 1114 37.39 30.85 -17.30
N SER A 1115 37.39 32.05 -17.90
CA SER A 1115 36.18 32.80 -18.24
C SER A 1115 35.26 33.12 -17.04
N GLY A 1116 35.79 33.13 -15.81
CA GLY A 1116 35.03 33.15 -14.55
C GLY A 1116 33.88 34.15 -14.53
N SER A 1117 34.13 35.43 -14.83
CA SER A 1117 33.13 36.51 -14.85
C SER A 1117 32.02 36.38 -15.91
N THR A 1118 32.14 35.44 -16.85
CA THR A 1118 31.07 35.08 -17.80
C THR A 1118 30.17 33.94 -17.29
N SER A 1119 30.55 33.30 -16.18
CA SER A 1119 29.73 32.32 -15.48
C SER A 1119 28.72 33.03 -14.57
N PRO A 1120 27.43 32.61 -14.53
CA PRO A 1120 26.46 33.16 -13.58
C PRO A 1120 26.84 32.91 -12.11
N LEU A 1121 27.78 32.00 -11.84
CA LEU A 1121 28.27 31.69 -10.49
C LEU A 1121 29.24 32.76 -9.95
N PHE A 1122 29.85 33.57 -10.80
CA PHE A 1122 30.80 34.60 -10.36
C PHE A 1122 30.14 35.68 -9.49
N LEU A 1123 28.89 36.02 -9.79
CA LEU A 1123 28.10 37.05 -9.10
C LEU A 1123 27.35 36.53 -7.85
N ARG A 1124 27.84 35.44 -7.24
CA ARG A 1124 27.17 34.70 -6.14
C ARG A 1124 27.95 34.77 -4.84
N ASP A 1125 28.12 35.99 -4.33
CA ASP A 1125 28.73 36.30 -3.03
C ASP A 1125 27.84 35.88 -1.84
N ASP A 1126 26.59 35.50 -2.08
CA ASP A 1126 25.66 34.90 -1.12
C ASP A 1126 25.97 33.44 -0.78
N LEU A 1127 26.75 32.73 -1.61
CA LEU A 1127 27.07 31.31 -1.40
C LEU A 1127 27.99 31.11 -0.19
N ARG A 1128 27.42 30.60 0.90
CA ARG A 1128 28.17 30.23 2.10
C ARG A 1128 28.75 28.83 1.96
N ASN A 1129 30.05 28.69 2.21
CA ASN A 1129 30.69 27.39 2.35
C ASN A 1129 30.36 26.82 3.74
N VAL A 1130 29.39 25.91 3.80
CA VAL A 1130 28.93 25.23 5.03
C VAL A 1130 28.86 23.73 4.73
N VAL A 1131 29.35 22.92 5.66
CA VAL A 1131 29.33 21.46 5.57
C VAL A 1131 28.10 20.91 6.30
N VAL A 1132 27.44 19.93 5.68
CA VAL A 1132 26.22 19.28 6.17
C VAL A 1132 26.36 17.78 6.00
N LYS A 1133 26.17 17.00 7.06
CA LYS A 1133 26.12 15.53 6.98
C LYS A 1133 24.73 15.03 6.50
N PRO A 1134 24.61 13.90 5.76
CA PRO A 1134 25.67 13.08 5.18
C PRO A 1134 26.58 13.83 4.20
N MET A 1135 27.85 13.46 4.12
CA MET A 1135 28.85 14.21 3.34
C MET A 1135 29.95 13.32 2.73
N TYR A 1136 30.58 13.80 1.66
CA TYR A 1136 31.89 13.32 1.23
C TYR A 1136 32.99 14.21 1.80
N ALA A 1137 34.00 13.59 2.42
CA ALA A 1137 35.12 14.27 3.06
C ALA A 1137 36.48 13.81 2.50
N TYR A 1138 37.49 14.66 2.68
CA TYR A 1138 38.89 14.26 2.58
C TYR A 1138 39.33 13.52 3.85
N GLN A 1139 40.39 12.72 3.73
CA GLN A 1139 40.99 11.93 4.81
C GLN A 1139 42.52 11.91 4.62
N GLY A 1140 43.27 11.67 5.70
CA GLY A 1140 44.73 11.61 5.65
C GLY A 1140 45.24 10.48 4.73
N PRO A 1141 46.47 10.57 4.18
CA PRO A 1141 47.04 9.49 3.38
C PRO A 1141 47.09 8.16 4.17
N PRO A 1142 46.97 6.99 3.52
CA PRO A 1142 47.06 5.72 4.24
C PRO A 1142 48.42 5.54 4.92
N GLY A 1143 48.40 5.37 6.25
CA GLY A 1143 49.58 5.25 7.11
C GLY A 1143 49.91 6.52 7.92
N ASP A 1144 49.34 7.68 7.57
CA ASP A 1144 49.45 8.90 8.37
C ASP A 1144 48.29 8.99 9.37
N GLU A 1145 48.50 9.65 10.52
CA GLU A 1145 47.38 10.01 11.40
C GLU A 1145 46.44 10.99 10.68
N ASP A 1146 45.13 10.77 10.78
CA ASP A 1146 44.16 11.70 10.22
C ASP A 1146 44.25 13.07 10.93
N PRO A 1147 44.16 14.19 10.20
CA PRO A 1147 44.21 15.52 10.81
C PRO A 1147 43.08 15.68 11.82
N ALA A 1148 43.43 16.20 13.00
CA ALA A 1148 42.46 16.48 14.06
C ALA A 1148 41.36 17.45 13.55
N PRO A 1149 40.13 17.40 14.09
CA PRO A 1149 39.07 18.32 13.70
C PRO A 1149 39.50 19.78 13.86
N GLU A 1150 39.71 20.47 12.73
CA GLU A 1150 40.05 21.89 12.70
C GLU A 1150 38.82 22.71 13.13
N HIS A 1151 38.73 23.00 14.42
CA HIS A 1151 37.87 24.06 14.96
C HIS A 1151 38.42 25.45 14.56
N GLU A 1152 38.54 25.71 13.26
CA GLU A 1152 38.61 27.08 12.76
C GLU A 1152 37.28 27.76 13.03
N GLY A 1153 37.25 28.59 14.07
CA GLY A 1153 36.25 29.64 14.19
C GLY A 1153 36.24 30.52 12.92
N PRO A 1154 35.13 31.22 12.63
CA PRO A 1154 34.85 31.79 11.31
C PRO A 1154 36.06 32.54 10.73
N VAL A 1155 36.62 31.99 9.65
CA VAL A 1155 37.84 32.47 9.00
C VAL A 1155 37.76 33.99 8.82
N PRO A 1156 38.68 34.77 9.42
CA PRO A 1156 38.63 36.22 9.30
C PRO A 1156 38.78 36.60 7.82
N PRO A 1157 37.99 37.58 7.32
CA PRO A 1157 37.97 37.91 5.90
C PRO A 1157 39.38 38.24 5.42
N CYS A 1158 39.81 37.55 4.35
CA CYS A 1158 41.17 37.64 3.82
C CYS A 1158 41.57 39.12 3.65
N PRO A 1159 42.67 39.58 4.28
CA PRO A 1159 42.96 41.01 4.37
C PRO A 1159 43.28 41.58 2.99
N ILE A 1160 42.32 42.32 2.43
CA ILE A 1160 42.50 43.07 1.19
C ILE A 1160 43.74 43.96 1.35
N PRO A 1161 44.76 43.84 0.48
CA PRO A 1161 45.95 44.69 0.56
C PRO A 1161 45.59 46.11 0.14
N GLY A 1162 45.17 46.92 1.11
CA GLY A 1162 44.88 48.33 0.93
C GLY A 1162 46.11 49.08 0.37
N PRO A 1163 45.91 50.13 -0.44
CA PRO A 1163 47.00 50.79 -1.15
C PRO A 1163 47.98 51.44 -0.17
N ARG A 1164 49.20 50.89 -0.10
CA ARG A 1164 50.33 51.57 0.56
C ARG A 1164 50.77 52.76 -0.29
N ALA A 1165 50.16 53.90 -0.05
CA ALA A 1165 50.73 55.18 -0.45
C ALA A 1165 52.04 55.43 0.32
N HIS A 1166 53.11 55.82 -0.37
CA HIS A 1166 54.17 56.76 0.06
C HIS A 1166 55.27 56.83 -1.01
N GLY A 1167 55.79 58.04 -1.26
CA GLY A 1167 57.03 58.29 -2.02
C GLY A 1167 56.88 58.30 -3.52
#